data_AF-A0A919VPX9-F1
#
_entry.id   AF-A0A919VPX9-F1
#
_cell.length_a   1.000
_cell.length_b   1.000
_cell.length_c   1.000
_cell.angle_alpha   90.00
_cell.angle_beta   90.00
_cell.angle_gamma   90.00
#
_symmetry.space_group_name_H-M   'P 1'
#
loop_
_entity.id
_entity.type
_entity.pdbx_description
1 polymer ?
#
loop_
_entity_poly.entity_id
_entity_poly.type
_entity_poly.pdbx_seq_one_letter_code
_entity_poly.pdbx_strand_id
1 'polypeptide(L)'
;MVIVVFYCATGAAAAEAYVESVPLPDAPIEPQASTLYFRDGSTILARVGTVDHSDVPLSVVPKPVRDAILAAEDRSFYDHGGFSVRGLARALVADVSGGQQGASTITQQYARNAFLTQDVSVGRKAKELALSVQLERKYTKNQIFERYLNTIYYGRGAQGIAAAAHAYFGITPDQLTAAQGAVLASVIKDPWGFDPANDAHAAQVRWKWVVKSEQTLGWLKDDLVYPKVDAANAKNPGADGIIIDRVERELAAHGVTSQMLHTRGLKVITTLDATAQRAAVKQVKKKLDAQPDDLRAALVALDPKTGGVRAYYGGAERGYFDDASASHPAASTFKPIVLAAALEKNIGVNSRWDGSSPRIFPGRLGVPLKNHLDLQCPDCTLKSAMVDSLNTPFYAVTEQIGTEAVRDMAWALGISKKYGTSPTLVDVKGDPKPGKTRADIAIGRYAVTPGDLATVYATFASGGVRHDRFFVQTADAANGERLYTAVPKSTPVLDKAAASDISSVLSAVVTSDKVVPGRPAAGKTGTQQWGNTKDNQDAWMAGYTPDLASVVWIGKAKPGPIREKSGKAIEGDTVPAKLWSDFTRDALSGSPVQALPKATHIGRTDVGDAGKTHTGTKGGESSDQSQQNQDGKLGFGTPVVRTAGTGKRLALTFDDGPSSYTPEILDLLAQNGVKATFCMVGEEVERYPELVRRVIAEGHTLCNHSWKHDDLGQMSAADARADIERTDAAISVAAPGATVPFFRAPYGSWGTSNKEGAKLGHTPLGWVVDPDDWLLPGADVIADRIETQLTPRAVVLVHDGGGEREQTIEALTKLIPKLKADGWKFDLPEKTVASHPLPQQSTEPESPAPSESSSAPPQSGDDDPGSGDDPGDSDDPGNGDDPSDGDTPSEEPGSDAPDQGDGTPETGSPAPATTTGAPAGR
;
A
#
# COMPACT_ATOMS: atom_id res chain seq x y z
N MET A 1 -2.80 50.90 -38.80
CA MET A 1 -3.29 49.84 -39.72
C MET A 1 -2.22 49.42 -40.72
N VAL A 2 -1.75 50.29 -41.64
CA VAL A 2 -0.75 49.94 -42.68
C VAL A 2 0.52 49.26 -42.12
N ILE A 3 1.09 49.77 -41.03
CA ILE A 3 2.28 49.18 -40.39
C ILE A 3 2.03 47.74 -39.90
N VAL A 4 0.84 47.46 -39.33
CA VAL A 4 0.48 46.10 -38.87
C VAL A 4 0.29 45.16 -40.06
N VAL A 5 -0.35 45.63 -41.13
CA VAL A 5 -0.49 44.86 -42.39
C VAL A 5 0.89 44.57 -42.99
N PHE A 6 1.82 45.53 -42.96
CA PHE A 6 3.19 45.35 -43.44
C PHE A 6 3.94 44.31 -42.62
N TYR A 7 3.95 44.40 -41.29
CA TYR A 7 4.60 43.40 -40.43
C TYR A 7 3.99 42.00 -40.58
N CYS A 8 2.66 41.88 -40.69
CA CYS A 8 2.00 40.60 -40.97
C CYS A 8 2.39 40.03 -42.35
N ALA A 9 2.46 40.87 -43.39
CA ALA A 9 2.88 40.46 -44.73
C ALA A 9 4.34 40.03 -44.78
N THR A 10 5.26 40.77 -44.15
CA THR A 10 6.67 40.38 -44.04
C THR A 10 6.86 39.11 -43.21
N GLY A 11 6.06 38.93 -42.15
CA GLY A 11 6.07 37.71 -41.33
C GLY A 11 5.56 36.48 -42.09
N ALA A 12 4.48 36.63 -42.86
CA ALA A 12 3.96 35.57 -43.72
C ALA A 12 4.94 35.19 -44.83
N ALA A 13 5.56 36.17 -45.49
CA ALA A 13 6.58 35.92 -46.52
C ALA A 13 7.83 35.23 -45.94
N ALA A 14 8.28 35.62 -44.74
CA ALA A 14 9.40 34.97 -44.06
C ALA A 14 9.06 33.54 -43.62
N ALA A 15 7.82 33.29 -43.16
CA ALA A 15 7.35 31.95 -42.83
C ALA A 15 7.28 31.05 -44.07
N GLU A 16 6.72 31.54 -45.18
CA GLU A 16 6.65 30.81 -46.45
C GLU A 16 8.05 30.49 -46.99
N ALA A 17 8.97 31.48 -47.02
CA ALA A 17 10.35 31.25 -47.42
C ALA A 17 11.07 30.23 -46.53
N TYR A 18 10.76 30.19 -45.22
CA TYR A 18 11.27 29.15 -44.33
C TYR A 18 10.69 27.76 -44.67
N VAL A 19 9.39 27.66 -44.97
CA VAL A 19 8.76 26.39 -45.41
C VAL A 19 9.39 25.89 -46.70
N GLU A 20 9.61 26.76 -47.69
CA GLU A 20 10.31 26.43 -48.94
C GLU A 20 11.77 26.00 -48.71
N SER A 21 12.46 26.60 -47.73
CA SER A 21 13.85 26.26 -47.39
C SER A 21 14.03 24.88 -46.73
N VAL A 22 12.94 24.24 -46.29
CA VAL A 22 12.94 22.90 -45.67
C VAL A 22 12.36 21.89 -46.69
N PRO A 23 13.21 21.25 -47.52
CA PRO A 23 12.74 20.26 -48.48
C PRO A 23 12.22 19.01 -47.76
N LEU A 24 11.10 18.47 -48.24
CA LEU A 24 10.56 17.19 -47.81
C LEU A 24 11.39 16.05 -48.44
N PRO A 25 11.99 15.13 -47.65
CA PRO A 25 12.76 14.01 -48.20
C PRO A 25 11.93 13.10 -49.12
N ASP A 26 12.61 12.44 -50.06
CA ASP A 26 11.94 11.58 -51.06
C ASP A 26 11.29 10.34 -50.46
N ALA A 27 11.87 9.80 -49.38
CA ALA A 27 11.38 8.64 -48.64
C ALA A 27 11.34 8.91 -47.12
N PRO A 28 10.43 8.25 -46.37
CA PRO A 28 10.50 8.16 -44.92
C PRO A 28 11.80 7.54 -44.42
N ILE A 29 12.11 7.76 -43.14
CA ILE A 29 13.15 7.04 -42.42
C ILE A 29 12.60 5.66 -42.05
N GLU A 30 13.21 4.62 -42.63
CA GLU A 30 12.85 3.22 -42.36
C GLU A 30 12.93 2.89 -40.86
N PRO A 31 11.93 2.19 -40.29
CA PRO A 31 11.97 1.79 -38.88
C PRO A 31 13.13 0.85 -38.58
N GLN A 32 13.86 1.15 -37.51
CA GLN A 32 14.96 0.32 -37.03
C GLN A 32 14.76 -0.05 -35.57
N ALA A 33 14.91 -1.35 -35.27
CA ALA A 33 14.87 -1.85 -33.90
C ALA A 33 16.08 -1.34 -33.10
N SER A 34 15.81 -0.75 -31.93
CA SER A 34 16.87 -0.31 -31.01
C SER A 34 17.52 -1.48 -30.29
N THR A 35 18.78 -1.33 -29.92
CA THR A 35 19.52 -2.33 -29.14
C THR A 35 19.87 -1.77 -27.77
N LEU A 36 19.39 -2.45 -26.73
CA LEU A 36 19.75 -2.21 -25.34
C LEU A 36 20.97 -3.08 -25.00
N TYR A 37 21.94 -2.48 -24.33
CA TYR A 37 23.18 -3.12 -23.89
C TYR A 37 23.24 -3.12 -22.36
N PHE A 38 23.91 -4.12 -21.78
CA PHE A 38 24.38 -4.07 -20.41
C PHE A 38 25.41 -2.93 -20.22
N ARG A 39 25.82 -2.70 -18.97
CA ARG A 39 26.74 -1.64 -18.54
C ARG A 39 28.11 -1.60 -19.21
N ASP A 40 28.50 -2.67 -19.90
CA ASP A 40 29.75 -2.76 -20.65
C ASP A 40 29.66 -2.07 -22.03
N GLY A 41 28.45 -1.74 -22.49
CA GLY A 41 28.20 -1.13 -23.80
C GLY A 41 28.41 -2.08 -25.00
N SER A 42 28.63 -3.38 -24.73
CA SER A 42 28.97 -4.42 -25.73
C SER A 42 28.12 -5.68 -25.63
N THR A 43 27.77 -6.15 -24.43
CA THR A 43 26.85 -7.28 -24.27
C THR A 43 25.43 -6.79 -24.49
N ILE A 44 24.72 -7.38 -25.46
CA ILE A 44 23.32 -7.06 -25.74
C ILE A 44 22.44 -7.60 -24.61
N LEU A 45 21.60 -6.72 -24.04
CA LEU A 45 20.50 -7.06 -23.15
C LEU A 45 19.28 -7.48 -23.98
N ALA A 46 18.83 -6.62 -24.89
CA ALA A 46 17.63 -6.84 -25.68
C ALA A 46 17.64 -6.06 -27.00
N ARG A 47 16.77 -6.46 -27.93
CA ARG A 47 16.36 -5.64 -29.07
C ARG A 47 14.88 -5.30 -28.95
N VAL A 48 14.51 -4.07 -29.30
CA VAL A 48 13.15 -3.55 -29.12
C VAL A 48 12.69 -2.82 -30.38
N GLY A 49 11.42 -3.04 -30.76
CA GLY A 49 10.89 -2.68 -32.08
C GLY A 49 10.69 -3.92 -32.96
N THR A 50 9.94 -3.76 -34.05
CA THR A 50 9.72 -4.79 -35.08
C THR A 50 10.09 -4.26 -36.45
N VAL A 51 10.45 -5.16 -37.36
CA VAL A 51 10.81 -4.82 -38.75
C VAL A 51 9.71 -5.25 -39.74
N ASP A 52 8.81 -6.14 -39.31
CA ASP A 52 7.61 -6.50 -40.07
C ASP A 52 6.60 -5.34 -40.05
N HIS A 53 6.51 -4.64 -41.18
CA HIS A 53 5.46 -3.68 -41.47
C HIS A 53 4.59 -4.23 -42.60
N SER A 54 3.28 -4.11 -42.45
CA SER A 54 2.28 -4.48 -43.47
C SER A 54 1.36 -3.29 -43.67
N ASP A 55 1.74 -2.39 -44.58
CA ASP A 55 0.96 -1.21 -44.90
C ASP A 55 -0.42 -1.61 -45.44
N VAL A 56 -1.49 -1.13 -44.79
CA VAL A 56 -2.87 -1.33 -45.27
C VAL A 56 -3.44 -0.03 -45.83
N PRO A 57 -4.20 -0.08 -46.94
CA PRO A 57 -4.93 1.08 -47.45
C PRO A 57 -5.96 1.60 -46.45
N LEU A 58 -6.19 2.92 -46.44
CA LEU A 58 -7.15 3.57 -45.52
C LEU A 58 -8.59 3.06 -45.68
N SER A 59 -8.94 2.52 -46.86
CA SER A 59 -10.23 1.89 -47.14
C SER A 59 -10.46 0.60 -46.36
N VAL A 60 -9.40 -0.10 -45.94
CA VAL A 60 -9.48 -1.31 -45.10
C VAL A 60 -9.84 -0.95 -43.67
N VAL A 61 -9.45 0.24 -43.19
CA VAL A 61 -9.72 0.68 -41.81
C VAL A 61 -11.19 1.14 -41.67
N PRO A 62 -12.00 0.53 -40.80
CA PRO A 62 -13.41 0.91 -40.62
C PRO A 62 -13.59 2.38 -40.23
N LYS A 63 -14.67 3.01 -40.67
CA LYS A 63 -14.92 4.45 -40.39
C LYS A 63 -14.94 4.74 -38.88
N PRO A 64 -15.59 3.96 -38.00
CA PRO A 64 -15.59 4.26 -36.56
C PRO A 64 -14.19 4.21 -35.93
N VAL A 65 -13.29 3.34 -36.42
CA VAL A 65 -11.90 3.28 -35.96
C VAL A 65 -11.11 4.53 -36.37
N ARG A 66 -11.34 5.00 -37.59
CA ARG A 66 -10.79 6.26 -38.09
C ARG A 66 -11.31 7.46 -37.27
N ASP A 67 -12.61 7.50 -37.01
CA ASP A 67 -13.27 8.55 -36.22
C ASP A 67 -12.72 8.61 -34.78
N ALA A 68 -12.53 7.46 -34.12
CA ALA A 68 -11.95 7.38 -32.77
C ALA A 68 -10.52 7.96 -32.70
N ILE A 69 -9.66 7.62 -33.67
CA ILE A 69 -8.29 8.15 -33.73
C ILE A 69 -8.28 9.66 -34.01
N LEU A 70 -9.16 10.14 -34.90
CA LEU A 70 -9.35 11.57 -35.14
C LEU A 70 -9.88 12.30 -33.89
N ALA A 71 -10.85 11.72 -33.18
CA ALA A 71 -11.43 12.30 -31.97
C ALA A 71 -10.41 12.44 -30.83
N ALA A 72 -9.47 11.48 -30.77
CA ALA A 72 -8.40 11.42 -29.77
C ALA A 72 -7.21 12.35 -30.07
N GLU A 73 -6.76 12.39 -31.33
CA GLU A 73 -5.50 13.04 -31.73
C GLU A 73 -5.71 14.37 -32.49
N ASP A 74 -6.69 14.46 -33.40
CA ASP A 74 -6.86 15.66 -34.25
C ASP A 74 -8.29 15.80 -34.81
N ARG A 75 -9.17 16.38 -33.97
CA ARG A 75 -10.62 16.52 -34.25
C ARG A 75 -10.94 17.37 -35.48
N SER A 76 -10.00 18.20 -35.91
CA SER A 76 -10.13 19.15 -37.03
C SER A 76 -9.24 18.76 -38.21
N PHE A 77 -8.76 17.51 -38.27
CA PHE A 77 -7.73 17.08 -39.21
C PHE A 77 -8.02 17.47 -40.67
N TYR A 78 -9.27 17.35 -41.12
CA TYR A 78 -9.66 17.67 -42.49
C TYR A 78 -9.80 19.18 -42.77
N ASP A 79 -9.86 20.04 -41.75
CA ASP A 79 -10.16 21.47 -41.88
C ASP A 79 -8.91 22.37 -42.03
N HIS A 80 -7.72 21.88 -41.65
CA HIS A 80 -6.48 22.69 -41.61
C HIS A 80 -5.41 22.22 -42.60
N GLY A 81 -4.54 23.12 -43.07
CA GLY A 81 -3.40 22.78 -43.94
C GLY A 81 -2.13 22.42 -43.17
N GLY A 82 -2.07 21.24 -42.55
CA GLY A 82 -0.86 20.73 -41.87
C GLY A 82 -0.70 21.09 -40.40
N PHE A 83 -1.13 22.27 -39.95
CA PHE A 83 -1.09 22.67 -38.54
C PHE A 83 -2.37 23.42 -38.12
N SER A 84 -2.75 23.32 -36.84
CA SER A 84 -3.97 23.95 -36.32
C SER A 84 -3.67 25.28 -35.63
N VAL A 85 -4.04 26.41 -36.27
CA VAL A 85 -3.90 27.76 -35.67
C VAL A 85 -4.69 27.87 -34.36
N ARG A 86 -5.90 27.31 -34.32
CA ARG A 86 -6.72 27.22 -33.09
C ARG A 86 -6.08 26.31 -32.04
N GLY A 87 -5.43 25.22 -32.46
CA GLY A 87 -4.67 24.33 -31.58
C GLY A 87 -3.49 25.05 -30.91
N LEU A 88 -2.65 25.73 -31.71
CA LEU A 88 -1.51 26.52 -31.23
C LEU A 88 -1.95 27.64 -30.28
N ALA A 89 -3.01 28.38 -30.62
CA ALA A 89 -3.55 29.43 -29.76
C ALA A 89 -4.07 28.89 -28.41
N ARG A 90 -4.77 27.74 -28.41
CA ARG A 90 -5.21 27.10 -27.16
C ARG A 90 -4.06 26.61 -26.31
N ALA A 91 -3.04 26.01 -26.92
CA ALA A 91 -1.88 25.53 -26.16
C ALA A 91 -1.08 26.69 -25.55
N LEU A 92 -0.90 27.80 -26.28
CA LEU A 92 -0.27 29.01 -25.72
C LEU A 92 -1.03 29.54 -24.49
N VAL A 93 -2.36 29.56 -24.53
CA VAL A 93 -3.20 29.96 -23.39
C VAL A 93 -3.13 28.93 -22.25
N ALA A 94 -3.11 27.64 -22.56
CA ALA A 94 -3.05 26.55 -21.59
C ALA A 94 -1.69 26.49 -20.85
N ASP A 95 -0.57 26.62 -21.57
CA ASP A 95 0.77 26.66 -20.98
C ASP A 95 0.93 27.88 -20.05
N VAL A 96 0.37 29.04 -20.43
CA VAL A 96 0.35 30.24 -19.57
C VAL A 96 -0.55 30.07 -18.33
N SER A 97 -1.61 29.25 -18.41
CA SER A 97 -2.45 28.90 -17.26
C SER A 97 -1.96 27.67 -16.47
N GLY A 98 -0.79 27.11 -16.81
CA GLY A 98 -0.15 26.01 -16.10
C GLY A 98 -0.64 24.60 -16.47
N GLY A 99 -1.39 24.44 -17.58
CA GLY A 99 -1.91 23.16 -18.05
C GLY A 99 -1.27 22.71 -19.38
N GLN A 100 -0.64 21.52 -19.39
CA GLN A 100 -0.13 20.94 -20.64
C GLN A 100 -1.24 20.29 -21.48
N GLN A 101 -1.50 20.83 -22.67
CA GLN A 101 -2.26 20.14 -23.74
C GLN A 101 -1.45 20.07 -25.03
N GLY A 102 -1.48 18.90 -25.68
CA GLY A 102 -0.82 18.69 -26.97
C GLY A 102 -1.52 19.44 -28.10
N ALA A 103 -0.79 20.30 -28.81
CA ALA A 103 -1.29 21.09 -29.94
C ALA A 103 -0.96 20.52 -31.33
N SER A 104 -0.28 19.36 -31.38
CA SER A 104 0.29 18.84 -32.63
C SER A 104 -0.73 18.05 -33.43
N THR A 105 -0.93 18.42 -34.69
CA THR A 105 -1.84 17.75 -35.64
C THR A 105 -1.30 16.39 -36.09
N ILE A 106 -2.16 15.52 -36.62
CA ILE A 106 -1.74 14.22 -37.19
C ILE A 106 -0.63 14.39 -38.24
N THR A 107 -0.73 15.42 -39.09
CA THR A 107 0.30 15.73 -40.10
C THR A 107 1.65 16.10 -39.46
N GLN A 108 1.65 16.87 -38.37
CA GLN A 108 2.87 17.18 -37.61
C GLN A 108 3.44 15.93 -36.91
N GLN A 109 2.58 15.08 -36.35
CA GLN A 109 3.00 13.80 -35.76
C GLN A 109 3.65 12.88 -36.81
N TYR A 110 3.04 12.78 -37.99
CA TYR A 110 3.60 12.03 -39.12
C TYR A 110 4.94 12.62 -39.59
N ALA A 111 5.04 13.94 -39.80
CA ALA A 111 6.29 14.63 -40.16
C ALA A 111 7.43 14.31 -39.19
N ARG A 112 7.14 14.40 -37.88
CA ARG A 112 8.07 14.11 -36.78
C ARG A 112 8.51 12.64 -36.74
N ASN A 113 7.59 11.71 -36.98
CA ASN A 113 7.86 10.29 -36.85
C ASN A 113 8.51 9.69 -38.11
N ALA A 114 8.21 10.23 -39.30
CA ALA A 114 8.68 9.70 -40.58
C ALA A 114 9.90 10.42 -41.16
N PHE A 115 10.08 11.74 -40.98
CA PHE A 115 11.07 12.51 -41.77
C PHE A 115 12.14 13.24 -40.95
N LEU A 116 11.92 13.49 -39.65
CA LEU A 116 12.89 14.18 -38.81
C LEU A 116 13.90 13.23 -38.15
N THR A 117 15.17 13.62 -38.19
CA THR A 117 16.23 13.17 -37.27
C THR A 117 16.19 13.99 -35.97
N GLN A 118 17.02 13.65 -34.98
CA GLN A 118 16.62 13.79 -33.57
C GLN A 118 16.92 15.12 -32.86
N ASP A 119 17.60 16.08 -33.50
CA ASP A 119 17.90 17.43 -32.98
C ASP A 119 16.76 18.05 -32.15
N VAL A 120 16.85 18.09 -30.81
CA VAL A 120 15.76 18.58 -29.94
C VAL A 120 15.66 20.13 -29.88
N SER A 121 16.23 20.85 -30.84
CA SER A 121 16.31 22.32 -30.84
C SER A 121 14.99 23.04 -31.19
N VAL A 122 14.90 24.34 -30.88
CA VAL A 122 13.77 25.21 -31.29
C VAL A 122 13.55 25.16 -32.82
N GLY A 123 14.62 25.01 -33.60
CA GLY A 123 14.57 24.82 -35.04
C GLY A 123 13.83 23.55 -35.47
N ARG A 124 13.83 22.47 -34.68
CA ARG A 124 13.11 21.24 -35.00
C ARG A 124 11.60 21.43 -35.01
N LYS A 125 11.01 22.16 -34.07
CA LYS A 125 9.55 22.36 -34.07
C LYS A 125 9.11 23.23 -35.26
N ALA A 126 9.95 24.19 -35.67
CA ALA A 126 9.77 24.91 -36.92
C ALA A 126 9.91 23.99 -38.16
N LYS A 127 10.92 23.09 -38.21
CA LYS A 127 11.05 22.08 -39.27
C LYS A 127 9.86 21.11 -39.30
N GLU A 128 9.32 20.67 -38.15
CA GLU A 128 8.13 19.82 -38.05
C GLU A 128 6.90 20.50 -38.66
N LEU A 129 6.71 21.79 -38.37
CA LEU A 129 5.63 22.59 -38.95
C LEU A 129 5.85 22.81 -40.46
N ALA A 130 7.06 23.12 -40.90
CA ALA A 130 7.39 23.27 -42.32
C ALA A 130 7.16 21.98 -43.11
N LEU A 131 7.67 20.84 -42.62
CA LEU A 131 7.44 19.53 -43.22
C LEU A 131 5.95 19.14 -43.22
N SER A 132 5.17 19.51 -42.19
CA SER A 132 3.72 19.28 -42.20
C SER A 132 3.00 20.06 -43.30
N VAL A 133 3.43 21.28 -43.60
CA VAL A 133 2.90 22.06 -44.74
C VAL A 133 3.33 21.44 -46.07
N GLN A 134 4.60 21.04 -46.21
CA GLN A 134 5.11 20.38 -47.43
C GLN A 134 4.41 19.04 -47.69
N LEU A 135 4.08 18.27 -46.65
CA LEU A 135 3.32 17.03 -46.76
C LEU A 135 1.90 17.26 -47.32
N GLU A 136 1.23 18.34 -46.92
CA GLU A 136 -0.13 18.69 -47.40
C GLU A 136 -0.12 19.29 -48.80
N ARG A 137 1.02 19.81 -49.26
CA ARG A 137 1.24 20.18 -50.67
C ARG A 137 1.47 18.95 -51.55
N LYS A 138 2.12 17.90 -51.04
CA LYS A 138 2.48 16.69 -51.79
C LYS A 138 1.42 15.57 -51.74
N TYR A 139 0.66 15.48 -50.66
CA TYR A 139 -0.27 14.37 -50.39
C TYR A 139 -1.66 14.87 -49.96
N THR A 140 -2.69 14.13 -50.35
CA THR A 140 -4.05 14.36 -49.85
C THR A 140 -4.19 13.97 -48.38
N LYS A 141 -5.19 14.55 -47.69
CA LYS A 141 -5.54 14.20 -46.30
C LYS A 141 -5.65 12.70 -46.04
N ASN A 142 -6.29 11.97 -46.96
CA ASN A 142 -6.43 10.52 -46.84
C ASN A 142 -5.08 9.79 -46.94
N GLN A 143 -4.19 10.21 -47.85
CA GLN A 143 -2.84 9.64 -47.95
C GLN A 143 -1.98 9.98 -46.72
N ILE A 144 -2.11 11.18 -46.15
CA ILE A 144 -1.43 11.54 -44.90
C ILE A 144 -1.92 10.67 -43.75
N PHE A 145 -3.24 10.48 -43.63
CA PHE A 145 -3.81 9.67 -42.55
C PHE A 145 -3.50 8.18 -42.71
N GLU A 146 -3.54 7.64 -43.92
CA GLU A 146 -3.09 6.28 -44.26
C GLU A 146 -1.65 6.04 -43.81
N ARG A 147 -0.73 6.93 -44.20
CA ARG A 147 0.68 6.83 -43.83
C ARG A 147 0.89 6.98 -42.32
N TYR A 148 0.17 7.89 -41.67
CA TYR A 148 0.18 8.02 -40.22
C TYR A 148 -0.24 6.72 -39.52
N LEU A 149 -1.38 6.16 -39.90
CA LEU A 149 -1.93 4.94 -39.31
C LEU A 149 -1.02 3.73 -39.48
N ASN A 150 -0.23 3.66 -40.55
CA ASN A 150 0.77 2.61 -40.78
C ASN A 150 2.13 2.90 -40.11
N THR A 151 2.46 4.16 -39.80
CA THR A 151 3.77 4.56 -39.23
C THR A 151 3.79 4.67 -37.70
N ILE A 152 2.67 5.06 -37.07
CA ILE A 152 2.60 5.31 -35.63
C ILE A 152 2.77 4.02 -34.81
N TYR A 153 3.48 4.10 -33.69
CA TYR A 153 3.67 3.01 -32.75
C TYR A 153 2.48 2.93 -31.78
N TYR A 154 1.85 1.75 -31.67
CA TYR A 154 0.67 1.51 -30.85
C TYR A 154 0.98 0.82 -29.51
N GLY A 155 2.23 0.42 -29.26
CA GLY A 155 2.60 -0.40 -28.09
C GLY A 155 2.82 -1.86 -28.47
N ARG A 156 3.24 -2.71 -27.52
CA ARG A 156 3.46 -4.17 -27.72
C ARG A 156 4.41 -4.58 -28.87
N GLY A 157 5.25 -3.67 -29.37
CA GLY A 157 6.02 -3.91 -30.59
C GLY A 157 5.19 -3.77 -31.88
N ALA A 158 3.95 -3.26 -31.83
CA ALA A 158 3.12 -3.00 -32.99
C ALA A 158 3.37 -1.60 -33.56
N GLN A 159 3.99 -1.55 -34.73
CA GLN A 159 4.03 -0.36 -35.57
C GLN A 159 2.98 -0.50 -36.68
N GLY A 160 2.11 0.50 -36.82
CA GLY A 160 1.04 0.48 -37.78
C GLY A 160 -0.23 -0.25 -37.32
N ILE A 161 -1.37 0.17 -37.87
CA ILE A 161 -2.71 -0.30 -37.48
C ILE A 161 -2.91 -1.80 -37.73
N ALA A 162 -2.24 -2.37 -38.74
CA ALA A 162 -2.23 -3.81 -39.02
C ALA A 162 -1.59 -4.63 -37.89
N ALA A 163 -0.39 -4.25 -37.45
CA ALA A 163 0.26 -4.89 -36.32
C ALA A 163 -0.53 -4.67 -35.02
N ALA A 164 -1.18 -3.51 -34.86
CA ALA A 164 -1.96 -3.17 -33.68
C ALA A 164 -3.24 -4.00 -33.56
N ALA A 165 -4.00 -4.17 -34.65
CA ALA A 165 -5.19 -5.03 -34.67
C ALA A 165 -4.87 -6.46 -34.21
N HIS A 166 -3.76 -7.01 -34.72
CA HIS A 166 -3.28 -8.33 -34.33
C HIS A 166 -2.74 -8.37 -32.89
N ALA A 167 -1.97 -7.38 -32.44
CA ALA A 167 -1.32 -7.37 -31.13
C ALA A 167 -2.26 -7.09 -29.93
N TYR A 168 -3.41 -6.46 -30.18
CA TYR A 168 -4.41 -6.15 -29.15
C TYR A 168 -5.64 -7.07 -29.18
N PHE A 169 -5.96 -7.68 -30.33
CA PHE A 169 -7.21 -8.42 -30.53
C PHE A 169 -7.11 -9.68 -31.41
N GLY A 170 -5.93 -10.02 -31.95
CA GLY A 170 -5.75 -11.20 -32.80
C GLY A 170 -6.46 -11.15 -34.17
N ILE A 171 -6.90 -9.96 -34.62
CA ILE A 171 -7.72 -9.77 -35.85
C ILE A 171 -7.01 -8.91 -36.90
N THR A 172 -7.59 -8.85 -38.10
CA THR A 172 -7.17 -7.92 -39.17
C THR A 172 -7.86 -6.54 -39.03
N PRO A 173 -7.31 -5.45 -39.60
CA PRO A 173 -7.84 -4.10 -39.41
C PRO A 173 -9.29 -3.88 -39.84
N ASP A 174 -9.76 -4.60 -40.86
CA ASP A 174 -11.15 -4.55 -41.36
C ASP A 174 -12.17 -5.10 -40.36
N GLN A 175 -11.73 -5.91 -39.40
CA GLN A 175 -12.56 -6.51 -38.36
C GLN A 175 -12.67 -5.63 -37.09
N LEU A 176 -11.95 -4.50 -37.03
CA LEU A 176 -11.94 -3.61 -35.86
C LEU A 176 -13.28 -2.89 -35.66
N THR A 177 -13.89 -3.08 -34.49
CA THR A 177 -15.09 -2.36 -34.04
C THR A 177 -14.76 -0.94 -33.53
N ALA A 178 -15.79 -0.10 -33.34
CA ALA A 178 -15.63 1.23 -32.72
C ALA A 178 -14.98 1.13 -31.32
N ALA A 179 -15.43 0.18 -30.50
CA ALA A 179 -14.89 -0.04 -29.16
C ALA A 179 -13.40 -0.41 -29.19
N GLN A 180 -12.97 -1.25 -30.13
CA GLN A 180 -11.57 -1.61 -30.32
C GLN A 180 -10.76 -0.44 -30.91
N GLY A 181 -11.34 0.32 -31.84
CA GLY A 181 -10.74 1.54 -32.37
C GLY A 181 -10.43 2.59 -31.29
N ALA A 182 -11.34 2.78 -30.33
CA ALA A 182 -11.11 3.64 -29.18
C ALA A 182 -10.01 3.13 -28.22
N VAL A 183 -9.72 1.82 -28.16
CA VAL A 183 -8.53 1.30 -27.45
C VAL A 183 -7.26 1.67 -28.22
N LEU A 184 -7.22 1.42 -29.54
CA LEU A 184 -6.06 1.76 -30.36
C LEU A 184 -5.78 3.28 -30.40
N ALA A 185 -6.83 4.10 -30.39
CA ALA A 185 -6.73 5.56 -30.23
C ALA A 185 -6.24 5.99 -28.84
N SER A 186 -6.51 5.20 -27.80
CA SER A 186 -6.07 5.49 -26.43
C SER A 186 -4.55 5.31 -26.27
N VAL A 187 -4.00 4.22 -26.82
CA VAL A 187 -2.58 3.86 -26.69
C VAL A 187 -1.63 4.74 -27.51
N ILE A 188 -2.08 5.39 -28.60
CA ILE A 188 -1.21 6.32 -29.37
C ILE A 188 -0.56 7.38 -28.47
N LYS A 189 -1.30 7.92 -27.49
CA LYS A 189 -0.81 8.98 -26.59
C LYS A 189 0.27 8.50 -25.63
N ASP A 190 0.11 7.30 -25.09
CA ASP A 190 1.08 6.64 -24.21
C ASP A 190 0.97 5.11 -24.44
N PRO A 191 1.79 4.55 -25.34
CA PRO A 191 1.73 3.15 -25.73
C PRO A 191 2.02 2.15 -24.61
N TRP A 192 2.61 2.61 -23.51
CA TRP A 192 2.87 1.80 -22.32
C TRP A 192 1.81 2.07 -21.24
N GLY A 193 1.57 3.33 -20.91
CA GLY A 193 0.70 3.75 -19.80
C GLY A 193 -0.80 3.56 -20.04
N PHE A 194 -1.25 3.42 -21.29
CA PHE A 194 -2.64 3.08 -21.63
C PHE A 194 -2.81 1.66 -22.17
N ASP A 195 -1.79 0.81 -22.09
CA ASP A 195 -1.95 -0.62 -22.34
C ASP A 195 -2.63 -1.30 -21.12
N PRO A 196 -3.76 -1.98 -21.28
CA PRO A 196 -4.44 -2.62 -20.16
C PRO A 196 -3.67 -3.79 -19.53
N ALA A 197 -2.61 -4.30 -20.18
CA ALA A 197 -1.69 -5.25 -19.56
C ALA A 197 -0.75 -4.59 -18.52
N ASN A 198 -0.55 -3.27 -18.60
CA ASN A 198 0.25 -2.49 -17.64
C ASN A 198 -0.62 -1.78 -16.61
N ASP A 199 -1.67 -1.07 -17.06
CA ASP A 199 -2.64 -0.38 -16.20
C ASP A 199 -4.04 -0.42 -16.84
N ALA A 200 -4.81 -1.45 -16.49
CA ALA A 200 -6.19 -1.62 -16.93
C ALA A 200 -7.10 -0.45 -16.52
N HIS A 201 -6.82 0.24 -15.40
CA HIS A 201 -7.64 1.36 -14.96
C HIS A 201 -7.38 2.62 -15.79
N ALA A 202 -6.11 2.98 -15.98
CA ALA A 202 -5.71 4.10 -16.84
C ALA A 202 -6.17 3.89 -18.29
N ALA A 203 -6.01 2.66 -18.82
CA ALA A 203 -6.50 2.28 -20.14
C ALA A 203 -8.02 2.47 -20.28
N GLN A 204 -8.82 2.01 -19.32
CA GLN A 204 -10.28 2.20 -19.32
C GLN A 204 -10.70 3.67 -19.17
N VAL A 205 -10.02 4.44 -18.32
CA VAL A 205 -10.29 5.88 -18.14
C VAL A 205 -10.00 6.66 -19.42
N ARG A 206 -8.86 6.40 -20.08
CA ARG A 206 -8.50 7.01 -21.37
C ARG A 206 -9.48 6.61 -22.48
N TRP A 207 -9.87 5.34 -22.53
CA TRP A 207 -10.86 4.83 -23.48
C TRP A 207 -12.22 5.53 -23.34
N LYS A 208 -12.74 5.65 -22.12
CA LYS A 208 -14.00 6.38 -21.86
C LYS A 208 -13.92 7.84 -22.31
N TRP A 209 -12.76 8.48 -22.19
CA TRP A 209 -12.54 9.83 -22.70
C TRP A 209 -12.54 9.91 -24.24
N VAL A 210 -12.03 8.89 -24.94
CA VAL A 210 -12.10 8.82 -26.42
C VAL A 210 -13.56 8.65 -26.87
N VAL A 211 -14.27 7.67 -26.32
CA VAL A 211 -15.70 7.41 -26.61
C VAL A 211 -16.54 8.67 -26.38
N LYS A 212 -16.39 9.32 -25.23
CA LYS A 212 -17.09 10.59 -24.93
C LYS A 212 -16.71 11.73 -25.87
N SER A 213 -15.48 11.73 -26.41
CA SER A 213 -15.04 12.72 -27.40
C SER A 213 -15.74 12.50 -28.75
N GLU A 214 -15.91 11.27 -29.20
CA GLU A 214 -16.67 10.93 -30.42
C GLU A 214 -18.15 11.27 -30.27
N GLN A 215 -18.76 10.96 -29.12
CA GLN A 215 -20.14 11.35 -28.79
C GLN A 215 -20.32 12.87 -28.79
N THR A 216 -19.38 13.63 -28.21
CA THR A 216 -19.42 15.11 -28.21
C THR A 216 -19.31 15.71 -29.61
N LEU A 217 -18.66 15.01 -30.55
CA LEU A 217 -18.56 15.40 -31.96
C LEU A 217 -19.75 14.93 -32.80
N GLY A 218 -20.67 14.13 -32.23
CA GLY A 218 -21.78 13.51 -32.94
C GLY A 218 -21.37 12.40 -33.92
N TRP A 219 -20.14 11.88 -33.81
CA TRP A 219 -19.62 10.83 -34.68
C TRP A 219 -20.00 9.42 -34.20
N LEU A 220 -20.20 9.29 -32.89
CA LEU A 220 -20.70 8.09 -32.22
C LEU A 220 -22.00 8.43 -31.48
N LYS A 221 -23.02 7.56 -31.58
CA LYS A 221 -24.29 7.72 -30.85
C LYS A 221 -24.48 6.70 -29.73
N ASP A 222 -23.87 5.53 -29.89
CA ASP A 222 -24.07 4.41 -28.98
C ASP A 222 -23.17 4.55 -27.75
N ASP A 223 -23.63 4.00 -26.62
CA ASP A 223 -22.78 3.75 -25.47
C ASP A 223 -22.05 2.43 -25.67
N LEU A 224 -20.72 2.50 -25.78
CA LEU A 224 -19.88 1.34 -26.01
C LEU A 224 -19.54 0.63 -24.69
N VAL A 225 -19.30 -0.68 -24.77
CA VAL A 225 -18.70 -1.48 -23.70
C VAL A 225 -17.19 -1.60 -23.96
N TYR A 226 -16.37 -1.53 -22.91
CA TYR A 226 -14.92 -1.71 -23.05
C TYR A 226 -14.63 -3.14 -23.56
N PRO A 227 -13.93 -3.31 -24.70
CA PRO A 227 -13.78 -4.61 -25.31
C PRO A 227 -12.78 -5.47 -24.53
N LYS A 228 -12.88 -6.79 -24.68
CA LYS A 228 -11.77 -7.67 -24.28
C LYS A 228 -10.54 -7.31 -25.12
N VAL A 229 -9.41 -7.10 -24.44
CA VAL A 229 -8.09 -6.91 -25.04
C VAL A 229 -7.26 -8.15 -24.70
N ASP A 230 -6.50 -8.66 -25.66
CA ASP A 230 -5.66 -9.83 -25.45
C ASP A 230 -4.46 -9.53 -24.54
N ALA A 231 -3.86 -10.57 -23.98
CA ALA A 231 -2.60 -10.44 -23.25
C ALA A 231 -1.46 -10.00 -24.19
N ALA A 232 -0.49 -9.25 -23.67
CA ALA A 232 0.64 -8.79 -24.46
C ALA A 232 1.60 -9.96 -24.76
N ASN A 233 1.61 -10.44 -26.01
CA ASN A 233 2.57 -11.46 -26.45
C ASN A 233 4.00 -10.89 -26.49
N ALA A 234 4.77 -11.15 -25.45
CA ALA A 234 6.11 -10.59 -25.29
C ALA A 234 7.14 -11.24 -26.23
N LYS A 235 7.57 -10.51 -27.29
CA LYS A 235 8.74 -10.90 -28.11
C LYS A 235 10.05 -11.00 -27.31
N ASN A 236 10.10 -10.42 -26.11
CA ASN A 236 11.15 -10.59 -25.10
C ASN A 236 10.50 -11.11 -23.79
N PRO A 237 10.31 -12.43 -23.63
CA PRO A 237 9.78 -13.02 -22.40
C PRO A 237 10.82 -13.01 -21.27
N GLY A 238 10.39 -13.27 -20.04
CA GLY A 238 11.29 -13.28 -18.88
C GLY A 238 11.48 -11.93 -18.19
N ALA A 239 12.32 -11.93 -17.15
CA ALA A 239 12.64 -10.74 -16.34
C ALA A 239 13.23 -9.57 -17.15
N ASP A 240 13.93 -9.86 -18.26
CA ASP A 240 14.52 -8.85 -19.14
C ASP A 240 13.43 -8.01 -19.86
N GLY A 241 12.23 -8.56 -20.02
CA GLY A 241 11.05 -7.83 -20.48
C GLY A 241 10.65 -6.69 -19.53
N ILE A 242 10.63 -6.97 -18.23
CA ILE A 242 10.33 -5.97 -17.19
C ILE A 242 11.43 -4.90 -17.13
N ILE A 243 12.69 -5.27 -17.40
CA ILE A 243 13.80 -4.31 -17.51
C ILE A 243 13.59 -3.35 -18.69
N ILE A 244 13.12 -3.85 -19.85
CA ILE A 244 12.77 -2.99 -20.99
C ILE A 244 11.69 -1.98 -20.56
N ASP A 245 10.64 -2.44 -19.87
CA ASP A 245 9.54 -1.59 -19.39
C ASP A 245 9.98 -0.55 -18.34
N ARG A 246 11.10 -0.78 -17.64
CA ARG A 246 11.73 0.18 -16.72
C ARG A 246 12.61 1.19 -17.49
N VAL A 247 13.41 0.71 -18.43
CA VAL A 247 14.24 1.54 -19.33
C VAL A 247 13.39 2.49 -20.17
N GLU A 248 12.28 2.01 -20.72
CA GLU A 248 11.37 2.80 -21.55
C GLU A 248 10.72 3.94 -20.77
N ARG A 249 10.25 3.67 -19.54
CA ARG A 249 9.69 4.71 -18.65
C ARG A 249 10.73 5.75 -18.23
N GLU A 250 11.96 5.34 -17.92
CA GLU A 250 13.04 6.26 -17.56
C GLU A 250 13.40 7.16 -18.75
N LEU A 251 13.53 6.60 -19.94
CA LEU A 251 13.77 7.36 -21.18
C LEU A 251 12.62 8.31 -21.55
N ALA A 252 11.37 7.85 -21.41
CA ALA A 252 10.18 8.66 -21.70
C ALA A 252 10.08 9.89 -20.78
N ALA A 253 10.39 9.73 -19.48
CA ALA A 253 10.46 10.83 -18.52
C ALA A 253 11.55 11.88 -18.87
N HIS A 254 12.51 11.53 -19.72
CA HIS A 254 13.56 12.39 -20.23
C HIS A 254 13.40 12.77 -21.72
N GLY A 255 12.21 12.56 -22.30
CA GLY A 255 11.86 13.01 -23.65
C GLY A 255 12.27 12.06 -24.78
N VAL A 256 12.89 10.92 -24.48
CA VAL A 256 13.14 9.84 -25.45
C VAL A 256 11.91 8.93 -25.46
N THR A 257 10.98 9.21 -26.37
CA THR A 257 9.67 8.57 -26.38
C THR A 257 9.70 7.09 -26.74
N SER A 258 8.65 6.36 -26.38
CA SER A 258 8.43 4.97 -26.80
C SER A 258 8.54 4.80 -28.34
N GLN A 259 7.95 5.70 -29.12
CA GLN A 259 8.12 5.75 -30.57
C GLN A 259 9.61 5.80 -30.99
N MET A 260 10.42 6.66 -30.34
CA MET A 260 11.86 6.74 -30.64
C MET A 260 12.56 5.43 -30.29
N LEU A 261 12.27 4.87 -29.12
CA LEU A 261 12.85 3.61 -28.66
C LEU A 261 12.51 2.42 -29.55
N HIS A 262 11.29 2.34 -30.09
CA HIS A 262 10.87 1.18 -30.90
C HIS A 262 11.11 1.31 -32.40
N THR A 263 11.40 2.51 -32.93
CA THR A 263 11.47 2.73 -34.39
C THR A 263 12.72 3.43 -34.92
N ARG A 264 13.62 3.94 -34.06
CA ARG A 264 14.75 4.81 -34.49
C ARG A 264 16.15 4.25 -34.26
N GLY A 265 16.30 2.93 -34.08
CA GLY A 265 17.60 2.25 -34.08
C GLY A 265 18.55 2.71 -32.98
N LEU A 266 18.03 3.09 -31.81
CA LEU A 266 18.81 3.64 -30.71
C LEU A 266 19.82 2.62 -30.18
N LYS A 267 20.98 3.11 -29.75
CA LYS A 267 21.91 2.40 -28.86
C LYS A 267 21.65 2.88 -27.43
N VAL A 268 21.11 2.01 -26.59
CA VAL A 268 20.86 2.31 -25.17
C VAL A 268 21.83 1.52 -24.30
N ILE A 269 22.63 2.19 -23.47
CA ILE A 269 23.53 1.55 -22.50
C ILE A 269 22.85 1.60 -21.14
N THR A 270 22.57 0.45 -20.54
CA THR A 270 21.92 0.35 -19.23
C THR A 270 22.93 0.30 -18.08
N THR A 271 22.47 0.39 -16.82
CA THR A 271 23.31 0.19 -15.63
C THR A 271 23.50 -1.28 -15.26
N LEU A 272 22.68 -2.16 -15.84
CA LEU A 272 22.59 -3.59 -15.52
C LEU A 272 23.93 -4.29 -15.79
N ASP A 273 24.31 -5.19 -14.89
CA ASP A 273 25.50 -6.02 -15.01
C ASP A 273 25.12 -7.39 -15.55
N ALA A 274 25.75 -7.81 -16.65
CA ALA A 274 25.41 -9.08 -17.31
C ALA A 274 25.64 -10.31 -16.41
N THR A 275 26.62 -10.26 -15.51
CA THR A 275 26.91 -11.35 -14.57
C THR A 275 25.93 -11.32 -13.41
N ALA A 276 25.64 -10.15 -12.85
CA ALA A 276 24.63 -10.03 -11.78
C ALA A 276 23.22 -10.41 -12.28
N GLN A 277 22.80 -9.92 -13.45
CA GLN A 277 21.46 -10.22 -14.00
C GLN A 277 21.28 -11.72 -14.26
N ARG A 278 22.28 -12.38 -14.87
CA ARG A 278 22.26 -13.85 -15.03
C ARG A 278 22.25 -14.57 -13.69
N ALA A 279 22.98 -14.09 -12.67
CA ALA A 279 22.95 -14.65 -11.33
C ALA A 279 21.55 -14.53 -10.68
N ALA A 280 20.87 -13.39 -10.84
CA ALA A 280 19.51 -13.18 -10.33
C ALA A 280 18.54 -14.19 -10.94
N VAL A 281 18.40 -14.22 -12.27
CA VAL A 281 17.49 -15.13 -12.98
C VAL A 281 17.79 -16.60 -12.64
N LYS A 282 19.07 -17.00 -12.67
CA LYS A 282 19.52 -18.35 -12.32
C LYS A 282 19.13 -18.75 -10.90
N GLN A 283 19.43 -17.90 -9.90
CA GLN A 283 19.22 -18.27 -8.50
C GLN A 283 17.74 -18.17 -8.12
N VAL A 284 16.98 -17.19 -8.61
CA VAL A 284 15.53 -17.13 -8.39
C VAL A 284 14.87 -18.40 -8.94
N LYS A 285 15.13 -18.75 -10.21
CA LYS A 285 14.59 -19.98 -10.81
C LYS A 285 14.97 -21.22 -10.00
N LYS A 286 16.26 -21.41 -9.70
CA LYS A 286 16.74 -22.56 -8.92
C LYS A 286 16.07 -22.69 -7.55
N LYS A 287 15.69 -21.58 -6.90
CA LYS A 287 15.03 -21.60 -5.58
C LYS A 287 13.53 -21.83 -5.69
N LEU A 288 12.86 -21.23 -6.68
CA LEU A 288 11.41 -21.40 -6.86
C LEU A 288 11.04 -22.77 -7.46
N ASP A 289 11.84 -23.33 -8.38
CA ASP A 289 11.64 -24.68 -8.95
C ASP A 289 11.57 -25.80 -7.88
N ALA A 290 12.06 -25.53 -6.66
CA ALA A 290 12.04 -26.45 -5.52
C ALA A 290 10.81 -26.30 -4.61
N GLN A 291 9.91 -25.35 -4.89
CA GLN A 291 8.82 -24.90 -4.02
C GLN A 291 7.46 -24.99 -4.75
N PRO A 292 6.32 -24.64 -4.12
CA PRO A 292 5.03 -24.57 -4.80
C PRO A 292 4.98 -23.51 -5.92
N ASP A 293 4.28 -23.82 -7.01
CA ASP A 293 4.23 -23.00 -8.24
C ASP A 293 3.51 -21.64 -8.06
N ASP A 294 2.80 -21.45 -6.95
CA ASP A 294 2.07 -20.20 -6.63
C ASP A 294 2.91 -19.18 -5.85
N LEU A 295 4.16 -19.51 -5.51
CA LEU A 295 5.12 -18.58 -4.93
C LEU A 295 5.72 -17.64 -5.99
N ARG A 296 5.83 -16.37 -5.63
CA ARG A 296 6.46 -15.31 -6.42
C ARG A 296 7.71 -14.81 -5.72
N ALA A 297 8.60 -14.22 -6.51
CA ALA A 297 9.84 -13.63 -6.02
C ALA A 297 10.16 -12.31 -6.71
N ALA A 298 10.73 -11.39 -5.95
CA ALA A 298 11.37 -10.18 -6.47
C ALA A 298 12.84 -10.13 -6.03
N LEU A 299 13.70 -9.60 -6.89
CA LEU A 299 15.10 -9.31 -6.57
C LEU A 299 15.52 -7.99 -7.21
N VAL A 300 15.97 -7.04 -6.40
CA VAL A 300 16.57 -5.78 -6.87
C VAL A 300 17.97 -5.66 -6.31
N ALA A 301 18.96 -5.35 -7.14
CA ALA A 301 20.33 -5.11 -6.72
C ALA A 301 20.87 -3.80 -7.30
N LEU A 302 21.48 -2.97 -6.45
CA LEU A 302 21.99 -1.64 -6.75
C LEU A 302 23.49 -1.54 -6.43
N ASP A 303 24.18 -0.68 -7.17
CA ASP A 303 25.52 -0.21 -6.81
C ASP A 303 25.43 0.88 -5.73
N PRO A 304 25.96 0.66 -4.52
CA PRO A 304 25.95 1.66 -3.45
C PRO A 304 26.60 3.00 -3.81
N LYS A 305 27.57 3.01 -4.74
CA LYS A 305 28.39 4.18 -5.07
C LYS A 305 27.74 5.07 -6.12
N THR A 306 26.69 4.61 -6.79
CA THR A 306 26.07 5.32 -7.92
C THR A 306 24.54 5.31 -7.94
N GLY A 307 23.88 4.34 -7.31
CA GLY A 307 22.43 4.10 -7.44
C GLY A 307 22.04 3.32 -8.70
N GLY A 308 23.00 2.98 -9.57
CA GLY A 308 22.72 2.23 -10.80
C GLY A 308 22.23 0.81 -10.51
N VAL A 309 21.12 0.41 -11.13
CA VAL A 309 20.56 -0.94 -11.00
C VAL A 309 21.51 -1.95 -11.65
N ARG A 310 22.03 -2.91 -10.87
CA ARG A 310 22.95 -3.96 -11.32
C ARG A 310 22.24 -5.26 -11.71
N ALA A 311 21.15 -5.60 -11.01
CA ALA A 311 20.25 -6.70 -11.40
C ALA A 311 18.81 -6.36 -11.00
N TYR A 312 17.85 -6.86 -11.78
CA TYR A 312 16.42 -6.65 -11.55
C TYR A 312 15.62 -7.88 -11.98
N TYR A 313 14.76 -8.35 -11.08
CA TYR A 313 13.81 -9.43 -11.31
C TYR A 313 12.49 -9.04 -10.63
N GLY A 314 11.47 -8.73 -11.43
CA GLY A 314 10.13 -8.38 -10.95
C GLY A 314 9.08 -9.48 -11.15
N GLY A 315 9.49 -10.64 -11.67
CA GLY A 315 8.60 -11.72 -12.06
C GLY A 315 9.20 -12.60 -13.16
N ALA A 316 8.58 -13.75 -13.41
CA ALA A 316 9.04 -14.73 -14.40
C ALA A 316 8.67 -14.36 -15.84
N GLU A 317 7.68 -13.50 -16.06
CA GLU A 317 7.12 -13.19 -17.38
C GLU A 317 6.82 -11.69 -17.54
N ARG A 318 6.95 -11.17 -18.77
CA ARG A 318 6.64 -9.78 -19.13
C ARG A 318 5.13 -9.62 -19.37
N GLY A 319 4.55 -8.48 -19.01
CA GLY A 319 3.10 -8.27 -19.07
C GLY A 319 2.34 -8.85 -17.87
N TYR A 320 3.09 -9.37 -16.88
CA TYR A 320 2.59 -9.67 -15.54
C TYR A 320 3.07 -8.60 -14.54
N PHE A 321 2.42 -8.56 -13.39
CA PHE A 321 2.69 -7.65 -12.28
C PHE A 321 4.17 -7.65 -11.86
N ASP A 322 4.78 -6.46 -11.72
CA ASP A 322 6.21 -6.27 -11.38
C ASP A 322 6.39 -6.16 -9.85
N ASP A 323 6.59 -7.32 -9.21
CA ASP A 323 6.72 -7.48 -7.76
C ASP A 323 7.87 -6.66 -7.17
N ALA A 324 8.94 -6.41 -7.94
CA ALA A 324 10.08 -5.59 -7.52
C ALA A 324 9.73 -4.10 -7.34
N SER A 325 8.56 -3.69 -7.84
CA SER A 325 7.96 -2.37 -7.67
C SER A 325 6.61 -2.37 -6.93
N ALA A 326 6.09 -3.54 -6.58
CA ALA A 326 4.90 -3.68 -5.76
C ALA A 326 5.22 -3.37 -4.31
N SER A 327 4.29 -2.79 -3.56
CA SER A 327 4.50 -2.44 -2.15
C SER A 327 3.95 -3.54 -1.23
N HIS A 328 4.81 -4.10 -0.38
CA HIS A 328 4.51 -5.17 0.58
C HIS A 328 4.97 -4.78 1.98
N PRO A 329 4.31 -5.23 3.08
CA PRO A 329 4.75 -4.91 4.45
C PRO A 329 6.22 -5.26 4.68
N ALA A 330 7.02 -4.28 5.07
CA ALA A 330 8.49 -4.41 5.18
C ALA A 330 8.93 -5.40 6.27
N ALA A 331 8.07 -5.65 7.25
CA ALA A 331 8.36 -6.44 8.45
C ALA A 331 9.69 -6.00 9.12
N SER A 332 10.41 -6.95 9.74
CA SER A 332 11.66 -6.65 10.46
C SER A 332 12.80 -6.09 9.61
N THR A 333 12.70 -6.02 8.28
CA THR A 333 13.68 -5.29 7.44
C THR A 333 13.62 -3.76 7.62
N PHE A 334 12.58 -3.25 8.27
CA PHE A 334 12.41 -1.82 8.58
C PHE A 334 13.18 -1.38 9.83
N LYS A 335 13.47 -2.29 10.78
CA LYS A 335 14.18 -1.98 12.04
C LYS A 335 15.50 -1.21 11.87
N PRO A 336 16.32 -1.43 10.81
CA PRO A 336 17.54 -0.64 10.61
C PRO A 336 17.30 0.84 10.27
N ILE A 337 16.11 1.19 9.75
CA ILE A 337 15.68 2.58 9.57
C ILE A 337 15.39 3.23 10.93
N VAL A 338 14.75 2.49 11.84
CA VAL A 338 14.53 2.93 13.23
C VAL A 338 15.88 3.13 13.93
N LEU A 339 16.85 2.24 13.71
CA LEU A 339 18.20 2.39 14.26
C LEU A 339 18.92 3.63 13.71
N ALA A 340 18.77 3.93 12.41
CA ALA A 340 19.28 5.17 11.82
C ALA A 340 18.65 6.42 12.46
N ALA A 341 17.33 6.45 12.63
CA ALA A 341 16.63 7.55 13.31
C ALA A 341 17.06 7.68 14.79
N ALA A 342 17.27 6.55 15.48
CA ALA A 342 17.76 6.55 16.86
C ALA A 342 19.17 7.14 16.96
N LEU A 343 20.09 6.76 16.06
CA LEU A 343 21.44 7.31 15.99
C LEU A 343 21.45 8.82 15.70
N GLU A 344 20.58 9.31 14.81
CA GLU A 344 20.35 10.75 14.58
C GLU A 344 19.86 11.46 15.85
N LYS A 345 19.00 10.83 16.65
CA LYS A 345 18.60 11.30 17.99
C LYS A 345 19.63 11.01 19.09
N ASN A 346 20.88 10.72 18.73
CA ASN A 346 21.99 10.46 19.65
C ASN A 346 21.74 9.27 20.61
N ILE A 347 21.00 8.26 20.17
CA ILE A 347 20.79 6.98 20.86
C ILE A 347 21.70 5.92 20.24
N GLY A 348 22.69 5.44 20.99
CA GLY A 348 23.72 4.54 20.47
C GLY A 348 23.28 3.07 20.38
N VAL A 349 23.96 2.29 19.54
CA VAL A 349 23.70 0.85 19.35
C VAL A 349 23.83 0.00 20.63
N ASN A 350 24.55 0.52 21.62
CA ASN A 350 24.78 -0.10 22.93
C ASN A 350 23.84 0.44 24.05
N SER A 351 22.88 1.31 23.73
CA SER A 351 21.80 1.70 24.65
C SER A 351 20.93 0.49 25.03
N ARG A 352 20.43 0.46 26.26
CA ARG A 352 19.80 -0.73 26.87
C ARG A 352 18.29 -0.59 27.00
N TRP A 353 17.56 -1.58 26.49
CA TRP A 353 16.12 -1.59 26.33
C TRP A 353 15.49 -2.89 26.83
N ASP A 354 14.25 -2.79 27.32
CA ASP A 354 13.45 -3.91 27.80
C ASP A 354 12.88 -4.70 26.61
N GLY A 355 13.55 -5.79 26.27
CA GLY A 355 13.11 -6.77 25.28
C GLY A 355 12.24 -7.89 25.84
N SER A 356 11.55 -7.69 26.97
CA SER A 356 10.53 -8.64 27.45
C SER A 356 9.40 -8.80 26.44
N SER A 357 8.66 -9.91 26.54
CA SER A 357 7.51 -10.23 25.71
C SER A 357 6.43 -10.98 26.52
N PRO A 358 5.13 -10.79 26.25
CA PRO A 358 4.58 -9.62 25.57
C PRO A 358 4.87 -8.32 26.34
N ARG A 359 4.95 -7.19 25.63
CA ARG A 359 4.89 -5.85 26.24
C ARG A 359 3.66 -5.09 25.77
N ILE A 360 2.99 -4.44 26.71
CA ILE A 360 1.92 -3.47 26.44
C ILE A 360 2.55 -2.11 26.18
N PHE A 361 2.06 -1.40 25.17
CA PHE A 361 2.47 -0.03 24.84
C PHE A 361 1.23 0.86 24.73
N PRO A 362 1.24 2.11 25.24
CA PRO A 362 0.11 3.02 25.12
C PRO A 362 -0.33 3.23 23.66
N GLY A 363 0.61 3.37 22.72
CA GLY A 363 0.34 3.49 21.29
C GLY A 363 -0.31 2.27 20.61
N ARG A 364 -0.44 1.13 21.30
CA ARG A 364 -1.05 -0.12 20.78
C ARG A 364 -2.48 -0.40 21.26
N LEU A 365 -3.13 0.54 21.97
CA LEU A 365 -4.54 0.42 22.35
C LEU A 365 -4.85 -0.87 23.17
N GLY A 366 -3.93 -1.27 24.04
CA GLY A 366 -4.05 -2.50 24.84
C GLY A 366 -3.53 -3.78 24.16
N VAL A 367 -3.35 -3.80 22.82
CA VAL A 367 -2.89 -5.00 22.10
C VAL A 367 -1.42 -5.31 22.44
N PRO A 368 -1.11 -6.47 23.07
CA PRO A 368 0.25 -6.83 23.44
C PRO A 368 1.16 -7.00 22.22
N LEU A 369 2.32 -6.35 22.23
CA LEU A 369 3.38 -6.63 21.26
C LEU A 369 4.20 -7.82 21.74
N LYS A 370 4.20 -8.90 20.94
CA LYS A 370 5.04 -10.07 21.17
C LYS A 370 6.32 -9.98 20.33
N ASN A 371 7.41 -10.53 20.86
CA ASN A 371 8.60 -10.87 20.09
C ASN A 371 8.35 -12.18 19.30
N HIS A 372 9.12 -12.41 18.25
CA HIS A 372 9.08 -13.69 17.52
C HIS A 372 9.42 -14.83 18.49
N LEU A 373 8.66 -15.93 18.43
CA LEU A 373 8.75 -17.07 19.36
C LEU A 373 8.68 -16.68 20.87
N ASP A 374 8.08 -15.52 21.19
CA ASP A 374 8.02 -14.95 22.54
C ASP A 374 9.40 -14.81 23.22
N LEU A 375 10.45 -14.54 22.43
CA LEU A 375 11.81 -14.36 22.92
C LEU A 375 11.89 -13.25 23.98
N GLN A 376 12.50 -13.58 25.13
CA GLN A 376 12.62 -12.72 26.30
C GLN A 376 14.01 -12.12 26.39
N CYS A 377 14.08 -10.81 26.65
CA CYS A 377 15.33 -10.13 26.91
C CYS A 377 15.12 -8.84 27.76
N PRO A 378 14.86 -8.93 29.08
CA PRO A 378 14.52 -7.77 29.90
C PRO A 378 15.57 -6.65 29.97
N ASP A 379 16.80 -6.94 29.53
CA ASP A 379 17.87 -5.96 29.36
C ASP A 379 18.80 -6.34 28.18
N CYS A 380 18.51 -5.82 26.99
CA CYS A 380 19.36 -5.95 25.80
C CYS A 380 19.90 -4.60 25.32
N THR A 381 21.06 -4.64 24.66
CA THR A 381 21.44 -3.56 23.74
C THR A 381 20.56 -3.53 22.49
N LEU A 382 20.41 -2.38 21.83
CA LEU A 382 19.78 -2.32 20.49
C LEU A 382 20.50 -3.20 19.47
N LYS A 383 21.81 -3.38 19.59
CA LYS A 383 22.58 -4.34 18.78
C LYS A 383 22.06 -5.76 18.93
N SER A 384 21.96 -6.28 20.16
CA SER A 384 21.42 -7.62 20.42
C SER A 384 19.95 -7.74 19.99
N ALA A 385 19.13 -6.72 20.30
CA ALA A 385 17.73 -6.70 19.86
C ALA A 385 17.57 -6.72 18.33
N MET A 386 18.52 -6.15 17.57
CA MET A 386 18.53 -6.25 16.10
C MET A 386 18.90 -7.66 15.62
N VAL A 387 19.90 -8.29 16.26
CA VAL A 387 20.37 -9.65 15.95
C VAL A 387 19.25 -10.67 16.21
N ASP A 388 18.65 -10.65 17.39
CA ASP A 388 17.52 -11.52 17.74
C ASP A 388 16.19 -11.03 17.13
N SER A 389 16.23 -9.93 16.37
CA SER A 389 15.10 -9.34 15.65
C SER A 389 13.87 -9.06 16.54
N LEU A 390 14.09 -8.68 17.81
CA LEU A 390 13.04 -8.39 18.79
C LEU A 390 12.15 -7.23 18.32
N ASN A 391 10.87 -7.28 18.64
CA ASN A 391 9.88 -6.26 18.30
C ASN A 391 9.80 -5.17 19.38
N THR A 392 9.79 -5.58 20.65
CA THR A 392 9.47 -4.68 21.77
C THR A 392 10.50 -3.55 22.00
N PRO A 393 11.83 -3.75 21.85
CA PRO A 393 12.79 -2.65 21.94
C PRO A 393 12.64 -1.61 20.83
N PHE A 394 12.39 -2.03 19.59
CA PHE A 394 12.26 -1.10 18.46
C PHE A 394 10.97 -0.27 18.52
N TYR A 395 9.89 -0.86 19.04
CA TYR A 395 8.66 -0.11 19.34
C TYR A 395 8.92 0.93 20.44
N ALA A 396 9.58 0.54 21.54
CA ALA A 396 9.95 1.45 22.64
C ALA A 396 10.84 2.63 22.18
N VAL A 397 11.85 2.35 21.34
CA VAL A 397 12.68 3.40 20.71
C VAL A 397 11.81 4.37 19.92
N THR A 398 10.88 3.86 19.13
CA THR A 398 10.03 4.66 18.23
C THR A 398 9.04 5.54 19.00
N GLU A 399 8.44 5.03 20.08
CA GLU A 399 7.66 5.86 21.01
C GLU A 399 8.52 6.96 21.66
N GLN A 400 9.79 6.68 21.99
CA GLN A 400 10.69 7.67 22.60
C GLN A 400 11.15 8.76 21.62
N ILE A 401 11.36 8.45 20.34
CA ILE A 401 11.87 9.41 19.33
C ILE A 401 10.79 10.05 18.45
N GLY A 402 9.55 9.54 18.50
CA GLY A 402 8.43 9.96 17.66
C GLY A 402 8.34 9.17 16.35
N THR A 403 7.12 8.87 15.91
CA THR A 403 6.85 8.07 14.71
C THR A 403 7.21 8.84 13.43
N GLU A 404 7.03 10.16 13.44
CA GLU A 404 7.44 11.07 12.37
C GLU A 404 8.95 11.03 12.12
N ALA A 405 9.78 10.96 13.16
CA ALA A 405 11.24 10.89 13.01
C ALA A 405 11.67 9.62 12.26
N VAL A 406 11.04 8.48 12.56
CA VAL A 406 11.28 7.20 11.86
C VAL A 406 10.80 7.27 10.41
N ARG A 407 9.61 7.84 10.16
CA ARG A 407 9.07 8.01 8.80
C ARG A 407 9.93 8.93 7.94
N ASP A 408 10.30 10.08 8.47
CA ASP A 408 11.02 11.11 7.73
C ASP A 408 12.45 10.63 7.42
N MET A 409 13.08 9.88 8.34
CA MET A 409 14.32 9.12 8.09
C MET A 409 14.15 8.07 6.99
N ALA A 410 13.04 7.29 6.99
CA ALA A 410 12.76 6.32 5.93
C ALA A 410 12.69 6.97 4.54
N TRP A 411 11.99 8.10 4.44
CA TRP A 411 11.91 8.90 3.22
C TRP A 411 13.25 9.53 2.82
N ALA A 412 14.07 9.94 3.79
CA ALA A 412 15.41 10.44 3.52
C ALA A 412 16.32 9.35 2.95
N LEU A 413 16.29 8.15 3.54
CA LEU A 413 17.14 7.00 3.14
C LEU A 413 16.79 6.39 1.78
N GLY A 414 15.52 6.48 1.34
CA GLY A 414 15.13 6.05 -0.02
C GLY A 414 13.71 5.50 -0.21
N ILE A 415 12.86 5.48 0.82
CA ILE A 415 11.45 5.11 0.64
C ILE A 415 10.70 6.25 -0.07
N SER A 416 9.98 5.95 -1.16
CA SER A 416 9.17 6.95 -1.86
C SER A 416 8.09 7.53 -0.96
N LYS A 417 7.86 8.86 -1.01
CA LYS A 417 6.79 9.51 -0.23
C LYS A 417 5.37 9.15 -0.68
N LYS A 418 5.23 8.65 -1.91
CA LYS A 418 3.97 8.22 -2.51
C LYS A 418 4.18 6.98 -3.39
N TYR A 419 3.17 6.13 -3.47
CA TYR A 419 3.02 5.14 -4.54
C TYR A 419 1.77 5.51 -5.35
N GLY A 420 1.96 5.87 -6.61
CA GLY A 420 0.91 6.56 -7.39
C GLY A 420 0.50 7.87 -6.72
N THR A 421 -0.79 8.04 -6.46
CA THR A 421 -1.35 9.20 -5.76
C THR A 421 -1.32 9.07 -4.22
N SER A 422 -1.22 7.85 -3.70
CA SER A 422 -1.35 7.53 -2.27
C SER A 422 -0.06 7.83 -1.49
N PRO A 423 -0.14 8.47 -0.30
CA PRO A 423 1.01 8.63 0.59
C PRO A 423 1.48 7.28 1.16
N THR A 424 2.77 7.18 1.46
CA THR A 424 3.37 6.00 2.11
C THR A 424 3.56 6.19 3.61
N LEU A 425 3.80 5.09 4.33
CA LEU A 425 4.17 5.09 5.76
C LEU A 425 3.15 5.79 6.68
N VAL A 426 1.88 5.74 6.29
CA VAL A 426 0.72 6.21 7.05
C VAL A 426 -0.38 5.15 7.01
N ASP A 427 -1.19 5.11 8.06
CA ASP A 427 -2.41 4.31 8.14
C ASP A 427 -3.38 4.73 7.02
N VAL A 428 -4.07 3.75 6.41
CA VAL A 428 -5.01 3.97 5.29
C VAL A 428 -6.45 4.20 5.77
N LYS A 429 -7.39 4.49 4.87
CA LYS A 429 -8.81 4.55 5.24
C LYS A 429 -9.27 3.17 5.75
N GLY A 430 -9.79 3.11 6.97
CA GLY A 430 -10.16 1.87 7.66
C GLY A 430 -9.15 1.40 8.72
N ASP A 431 -7.95 1.98 8.74
CA ASP A 431 -7.02 1.81 9.87
C ASP A 431 -7.37 2.74 11.04
N PRO A 432 -6.86 2.48 12.27
CA PRO A 432 -7.14 3.28 13.46
C PRO A 432 -6.77 4.78 13.38
N LYS A 433 -5.79 5.19 12.56
CA LYS A 433 -5.37 6.61 12.46
C LYS A 433 -5.10 7.07 11.02
N PRO A 434 -6.12 7.14 10.13
CA PRO A 434 -5.91 7.38 8.69
C PRO A 434 -5.10 8.66 8.41
N GLY A 435 -4.07 8.54 7.57
CA GLY A 435 -3.16 9.64 7.24
C GLY A 435 -2.10 9.98 8.31
N LYS A 436 -2.03 9.22 9.43
CA LYS A 436 -1.00 9.34 10.47
C LYS A 436 -0.10 8.10 10.52
N THR A 437 1.04 8.22 11.19
CA THR A 437 2.01 7.12 11.35
C THR A 437 1.96 6.61 12.80
N ARG A 438 1.78 5.31 12.99
CA ARG A 438 1.88 4.65 14.32
C ARG A 438 3.26 4.06 14.54
N ALA A 439 3.63 3.82 15.80
CA ALA A 439 4.91 3.20 16.15
C ALA A 439 5.07 1.75 15.65
N ASP A 440 4.00 1.14 15.15
CA ASP A 440 4.01 -0.07 14.32
C ASP A 440 4.88 0.05 13.04
N ILE A 441 5.24 1.27 12.61
CA ILE A 441 6.31 1.49 11.63
C ILE A 441 7.62 0.79 12.03
N ALA A 442 7.91 0.69 13.34
CA ALA A 442 9.13 0.10 13.87
C ALA A 442 9.30 -1.38 13.55
N ILE A 443 8.18 -2.08 13.37
CA ILE A 443 8.11 -3.50 13.04
C ILE A 443 7.74 -3.74 11.56
N GLY A 444 7.69 -2.67 10.75
CA GLY A 444 7.50 -2.73 9.31
C GLY A 444 6.06 -3.00 8.85
N ARG A 445 5.06 -2.55 9.63
CA ARG A 445 3.63 -2.61 9.26
C ARG A 445 3.34 -2.04 7.87
N TYR A 446 3.97 -0.90 7.54
CA TYR A 446 3.68 -0.18 6.31
C TYR A 446 4.35 -0.81 5.09
N ALA A 447 3.63 -0.80 3.98
CA ALA A 447 4.11 -1.39 2.73
C ALA A 447 5.23 -0.56 2.08
N VAL A 448 6.27 -1.24 1.59
CA VAL A 448 7.37 -0.67 0.82
C VAL A 448 7.69 -1.53 -0.40
N THR A 449 8.29 -0.95 -1.43
CA THR A 449 8.73 -1.75 -2.60
C THR A 449 10.10 -2.41 -2.35
N PRO A 450 10.38 -3.59 -2.91
CA PRO A 450 11.71 -4.19 -2.87
C PRO A 450 12.79 -3.25 -3.43
N GLY A 451 12.47 -2.48 -4.48
CA GLY A 451 13.38 -1.49 -5.05
C GLY A 451 13.70 -0.33 -4.11
N ASP A 452 12.73 0.16 -3.34
CA ASP A 452 12.95 1.29 -2.41
C ASP A 452 13.71 0.84 -1.17
N LEU A 453 13.42 -0.37 -0.67
CA LEU A 453 14.21 -1.01 0.37
C LEU A 453 15.66 -1.26 -0.10
N ALA A 454 15.87 -1.63 -1.37
CA ALA A 454 17.22 -1.76 -1.93
C ALA A 454 17.95 -0.40 -1.95
N THR A 455 17.26 0.71 -2.22
CA THR A 455 17.82 2.07 -2.10
C THR A 455 18.25 2.38 -0.67
N VAL A 456 17.41 2.07 0.34
CA VAL A 456 17.76 2.26 1.77
C VAL A 456 19.04 1.49 2.14
N TYR A 457 19.16 0.22 1.73
CA TYR A 457 20.33 -0.60 2.06
C TYR A 457 21.57 -0.20 1.26
N ALA A 458 21.40 0.34 0.04
CA ALA A 458 22.47 1.00 -0.71
C ALA A 458 22.97 2.26 0.02
N THR A 459 22.08 3.07 0.61
CA THR A 459 22.44 4.25 1.42
C THR A 459 23.25 3.89 2.68
N PHE A 460 22.98 2.74 3.31
CA PHE A 460 23.85 2.25 4.39
C PHE A 460 25.22 1.80 3.86
N ALA A 461 25.24 1.04 2.76
CA ALA A 461 26.46 0.52 2.15
C ALA A 461 27.39 1.62 1.60
N SER A 462 26.84 2.75 1.16
CA SER A 462 27.58 3.92 0.66
C SER A 462 28.21 4.77 1.77
N GLY A 463 27.95 4.45 3.04
CA GLY A 463 28.39 5.24 4.18
C GLY A 463 27.48 6.42 4.50
N GLY A 464 26.18 6.34 4.16
CA GLY A 464 25.17 7.34 4.53
C GLY A 464 24.72 8.26 3.40
N VAL A 465 25.16 8.03 2.16
CA VAL A 465 24.82 8.85 0.98
C VAL A 465 23.78 8.12 0.15
N ARG A 466 22.55 8.65 0.06
CA ARG A 466 21.55 8.10 -0.84
C ARG A 466 21.94 8.44 -2.28
N HIS A 467 21.88 7.44 -3.15
CA HIS A 467 21.92 7.64 -4.59
C HIS A 467 20.55 7.29 -5.18
N ASP A 468 19.98 8.16 -6.00
CA ASP A 468 18.68 7.91 -6.63
C ASP A 468 18.83 6.78 -7.68
N ARG A 469 17.87 5.84 -7.69
CA ARG A 469 17.91 4.62 -8.52
C ARG A 469 17.67 4.93 -10.00
N PHE A 470 18.52 4.40 -10.89
CA PHE A 470 18.38 4.57 -12.34
C PHE A 470 18.84 3.33 -13.14
N PHE A 471 18.27 3.13 -14.33
CA PHE A 471 18.44 1.98 -15.22
C PHE A 471 19.29 2.27 -16.46
N VAL A 472 19.40 3.53 -16.89
CA VAL A 472 20.01 3.91 -18.18
C VAL A 472 21.21 4.82 -17.97
N GLN A 473 22.37 4.46 -18.51
CA GLN A 473 23.56 5.34 -18.55
C GLN A 473 23.46 6.34 -19.71
N THR A 474 23.22 5.84 -20.93
CA THR A 474 23.06 6.68 -22.14
C THR A 474 22.00 6.12 -23.08
N ALA A 475 21.40 7.00 -23.87
CA ALA A 475 20.77 6.64 -25.14
C ALA A 475 21.34 7.51 -26.26
N ASP A 476 21.85 6.84 -27.29
CA ASP A 476 22.43 7.42 -28.49
C ASP A 476 21.54 7.06 -29.70
N ALA A 477 21.37 8.02 -30.61
CA ALA A 477 20.71 7.87 -31.88
C ALA A 477 21.50 6.98 -32.86
N ALA A 478 20.84 6.45 -33.90
CA ALA A 478 21.50 5.69 -34.96
C ALA A 478 22.60 6.48 -35.71
N ASN A 479 22.53 7.82 -35.73
CA ASN A 479 23.55 8.72 -36.29
C ASN A 479 24.66 9.11 -35.29
N GLY A 480 24.62 8.63 -34.04
CA GLY A 480 25.57 8.97 -32.98
C GLY A 480 25.22 10.21 -32.13
N GLU A 481 24.07 10.87 -32.37
CA GLU A 481 23.58 11.97 -31.54
C GLU A 481 23.24 11.48 -30.11
N ARG A 482 23.73 12.18 -29.08
CA ARG A 482 23.43 11.87 -27.67
C ARG A 482 22.05 12.40 -27.28
N LEU A 483 21.09 11.50 -27.09
CA LEU A 483 19.71 11.84 -26.71
C LEU A 483 19.52 11.95 -25.20
N TYR A 484 20.17 11.06 -24.45
CA TYR A 484 20.08 11.00 -22.99
C TYR A 484 21.41 10.59 -22.37
N THR A 485 21.84 11.29 -21.31
CA THR A 485 22.91 10.87 -20.40
C THR A 485 22.34 10.95 -18.99
N ALA A 486 22.45 9.89 -18.19
CA ALA A 486 22.08 9.98 -16.79
C ALA A 486 23.00 10.94 -16.03
N VAL A 487 22.40 11.70 -15.11
CA VAL A 487 23.10 12.52 -14.12
C VAL A 487 22.75 11.95 -12.75
N PRO A 488 23.57 11.02 -12.20
CA PRO A 488 23.27 10.37 -10.93
C PRO A 488 23.14 11.40 -9.82
N LYS A 489 22.01 11.38 -9.12
CA LYS A 489 21.76 12.27 -7.98
C LYS A 489 22.22 11.58 -6.70
N SER A 490 22.95 12.33 -5.87
CA SER A 490 23.39 11.89 -4.54
C SER A 490 22.93 12.88 -3.48
N THR A 491 22.55 12.37 -2.31
CA THR A 491 22.12 13.17 -1.14
C THR A 491 22.74 12.57 0.12
N PRO A 492 23.59 13.29 0.86
CA PRO A 492 24.00 12.87 2.20
C PRO A 492 22.79 12.81 3.13
N VAL A 493 22.61 11.69 3.84
CA VAL A 493 21.47 11.44 4.75
C VAL A 493 21.94 11.08 6.15
N LEU A 494 22.97 10.25 6.27
CA LEU A 494 23.57 9.86 7.55
C LEU A 494 25.04 10.25 7.60
N ASP A 495 25.52 10.55 8.80
CA ASP A 495 26.95 10.58 9.07
C ASP A 495 27.58 9.21 8.81
N LYS A 496 28.79 9.22 8.26
CA LYS A 496 29.56 8.00 7.97
C LYS A 496 29.79 7.13 9.21
N ALA A 497 29.87 7.74 10.39
CA ALA A 497 29.95 7.04 11.68
C ALA A 497 28.65 6.25 11.97
N ALA A 498 27.48 6.87 11.82
CA ALA A 498 26.19 6.21 11.99
C ALA A 498 26.02 5.04 11.00
N ALA A 499 26.35 5.26 9.72
CA ALA A 499 26.33 4.19 8.71
C ALA A 499 27.28 3.03 9.05
N SER A 500 28.46 3.33 9.64
CA SER A 500 29.43 2.30 10.07
C SER A 500 28.93 1.47 11.26
N ASP A 501 28.24 2.11 12.21
CA ASP A 501 27.61 1.43 13.35
C ASP A 501 26.45 0.53 12.88
N ILE A 502 25.60 1.03 11.98
CA ILE A 502 24.54 0.23 11.32
C ILE A 502 25.15 -0.96 10.60
N SER A 503 26.19 -0.77 9.77
CA SER A 503 26.91 -1.87 9.10
C SER A 503 27.44 -2.92 10.07
N SER A 504 28.00 -2.49 11.22
CA SER A 504 28.52 -3.44 12.21
C SER A 504 27.40 -4.25 12.90
N VAL A 505 26.26 -3.64 13.21
CA VAL A 505 25.10 -4.35 13.77
C VAL A 505 24.53 -5.33 12.74
N LEU A 506 24.32 -4.88 11.50
CA LEU A 506 23.76 -5.70 10.43
C LEU A 506 24.70 -6.82 9.94
N SER A 507 26.01 -6.69 10.13
CA SER A 507 26.96 -7.79 9.89
C SER A 507 26.86 -8.88 10.97
N ALA A 508 26.52 -8.50 12.22
CA ALA A 508 26.25 -9.47 13.28
C ALA A 508 24.99 -10.30 12.98
N VAL A 509 23.94 -9.70 12.43
CA VAL A 509 22.73 -10.41 11.95
C VAL A 509 23.11 -11.49 10.93
N VAL A 510 23.76 -11.10 9.82
CA VAL A 510 24.16 -12.03 8.73
C VAL A 510 25.06 -13.18 9.23
N THR A 511 25.86 -12.92 10.27
CA THR A 511 26.70 -13.94 10.92
C THR A 511 25.87 -14.88 11.80
N SER A 512 24.93 -14.34 12.59
CA SER A 512 24.03 -15.11 13.47
C SER A 512 23.12 -16.05 12.67
N ASP A 513 22.48 -15.51 11.62
CA ASP A 513 21.57 -16.22 10.72
C ASP A 513 22.32 -17.23 9.81
N LYS A 514 23.66 -17.20 9.78
CA LYS A 514 24.55 -18.06 8.97
C LYS A 514 24.35 -17.92 7.46
N VAL A 515 23.98 -16.71 7.00
CA VAL A 515 23.66 -16.44 5.58
C VAL A 515 24.77 -15.69 4.83
N VAL A 516 25.99 -15.65 5.38
CA VAL A 516 27.17 -14.97 4.80
C VAL A 516 27.45 -15.41 3.34
N PRO A 517 27.52 -14.49 2.36
CA PRO A 517 27.73 -14.82 0.93
C PRO A 517 29.21 -15.14 0.57
N GLY A 518 29.98 -15.67 1.52
CA GLY A 518 31.42 -15.93 1.36
C GLY A 518 32.31 -14.68 1.35
N ARG A 519 31.79 -13.52 1.74
CA ARG A 519 32.54 -12.25 1.88
C ARG A 519 31.91 -11.35 2.95
N PRO A 520 32.60 -10.32 3.47
CA PRO A 520 32.05 -9.39 4.45
C PRO A 520 30.75 -8.76 3.93
N ALA A 521 29.67 -8.95 4.68
CA ALA A 521 28.33 -8.53 4.32
C ALA A 521 27.51 -8.18 5.56
N ALA A 522 26.48 -7.38 5.34
CA ALA A 522 25.57 -6.86 6.36
C ALA A 522 24.14 -6.94 5.82
N GLY A 523 23.14 -7.20 6.66
CA GLY A 523 21.76 -7.30 6.21
C GLY A 523 20.76 -7.57 7.34
N LYS A 524 19.50 -7.69 6.98
CA LYS A 524 18.39 -7.99 7.86
C LYS A 524 17.32 -8.80 7.15
N THR A 525 16.88 -9.84 7.85
CA THR A 525 15.73 -10.69 7.53
C THR A 525 14.41 -10.04 7.96
N GLY A 526 13.33 -10.31 7.23
CA GLY A 526 11.98 -9.88 7.60
C GLY A 526 10.95 -10.96 7.28
N THR A 527 9.96 -11.10 8.16
CA THR A 527 8.87 -12.07 8.03
C THR A 527 7.59 -11.37 8.43
N GLN A 528 6.59 -11.34 7.54
CA GLN A 528 5.26 -10.82 7.82
C GLN A 528 4.31 -12.00 8.05
N GLN A 529 3.75 -12.06 9.25
CA GLN A 529 2.76 -13.08 9.65
C GLN A 529 1.46 -12.90 8.84
N TRP A 530 0.84 -14.02 8.45
CA TRP A 530 -0.47 -14.05 7.80
C TRP A 530 -1.58 -13.99 8.86
N GLY A 531 -2.15 -12.80 9.07
CA GLY A 531 -3.12 -12.54 10.14
C GLY A 531 -2.63 -13.03 11.51
N ASN A 532 -3.53 -13.61 12.29
CA ASN A 532 -3.22 -14.23 13.60
C ASN A 532 -2.91 -15.74 13.48
N THR A 533 -2.39 -16.21 12.34
CA THR A 533 -2.07 -17.64 12.11
C THR A 533 -0.60 -17.98 12.44
N LYS A 534 -0.22 -19.26 12.37
CA LYS A 534 1.20 -19.70 12.44
C LYS A 534 1.95 -19.60 11.11
N ASP A 535 1.30 -19.07 10.07
CA ASP A 535 1.86 -18.90 8.73
C ASP A 535 2.31 -17.45 8.49
N ASN A 536 3.12 -17.30 7.45
CA ASN A 536 3.59 -16.00 6.94
C ASN A 536 2.97 -15.72 5.57
N GLN A 537 2.95 -14.45 5.15
CA GLN A 537 2.48 -14.01 3.83
C GLN A 537 3.58 -13.38 2.96
N ASP A 538 4.56 -12.72 3.59
CA ASP A 538 5.72 -12.12 2.92
C ASP A 538 6.99 -12.47 3.69
N ALA A 539 8.05 -12.82 2.98
CA ALA A 539 9.36 -13.11 3.55
C ALA A 539 10.47 -12.39 2.77
N TRP A 540 11.42 -11.82 3.50
CA TRP A 540 12.38 -10.85 3.00
C TRP A 540 13.81 -11.15 3.46
N MET A 541 14.77 -10.87 2.58
CA MET A 541 16.15 -10.59 2.96
C MET A 541 16.62 -9.31 2.27
N ALA A 542 17.05 -8.33 3.05
CA ALA A 542 17.67 -7.10 2.58
C ALA A 542 19.11 -7.05 3.07
N GLY A 543 20.10 -6.87 2.20
CA GLY A 543 21.50 -6.91 2.60
C GLY A 543 22.46 -6.37 1.56
N TYR A 544 23.71 -6.14 1.98
CA TYR A 544 24.72 -5.52 1.15
C TYR A 544 26.14 -5.99 1.49
N THR A 545 27.01 -5.71 0.51
CA THR A 545 28.46 -5.63 0.61
C THR A 545 28.87 -4.20 0.22
N PRO A 546 30.14 -3.77 0.38
CA PRO A 546 30.58 -2.44 -0.06
C PRO A 546 30.41 -2.13 -1.57
N ASP A 547 30.14 -3.15 -2.41
CA ASP A 547 30.04 -3.02 -3.87
C ASP A 547 28.65 -3.35 -4.44
N LEU A 548 27.75 -3.92 -3.63
CA LEU A 548 26.43 -4.34 -4.07
C LEU A 548 25.47 -4.39 -2.88
N ALA A 549 24.36 -3.65 -2.97
CA ALA A 549 23.21 -3.80 -2.08
C ALA A 549 22.09 -4.52 -2.83
N SER A 550 21.37 -5.42 -2.18
CA SER A 550 20.32 -6.22 -2.80
C SER A 550 19.22 -6.61 -1.82
N VAL A 551 18.00 -6.69 -2.35
CA VAL A 551 16.80 -7.12 -1.63
C VAL A 551 16.16 -8.29 -2.38
N VAL A 552 15.72 -9.28 -1.61
CA VAL A 552 14.91 -10.42 -2.07
C VAL A 552 13.60 -10.41 -1.29
N TRP A 553 12.49 -10.56 -2.00
CA TRP A 553 11.15 -10.81 -1.45
C TRP A 553 10.61 -12.13 -1.99
N ILE A 554 9.87 -12.86 -1.16
CA ILE A 554 9.08 -14.04 -1.51
C ILE A 554 7.66 -13.84 -0.96
N GLY A 555 6.66 -14.10 -1.78
CA GLY A 555 5.24 -13.99 -1.43
C GLY A 555 4.34 -14.64 -2.48
N LYS A 556 3.13 -14.12 -2.67
CA LYS A 556 2.11 -14.68 -3.59
C LYS A 556 1.36 -13.55 -4.32
N ALA A 557 0.75 -13.86 -5.47
CA ALA A 557 -0.03 -12.88 -6.24
C ALA A 557 -1.29 -12.39 -5.49
N LYS A 558 -1.89 -13.28 -4.70
CA LYS A 558 -2.95 -12.97 -3.73
C LYS A 558 -2.37 -13.26 -2.33
N PRO A 559 -2.49 -12.35 -1.35
CA PRO A 559 -2.02 -12.59 0.02
C PRO A 559 -2.56 -13.90 0.59
N GLY A 560 -1.71 -14.61 1.33
CA GLY A 560 -2.01 -15.92 1.91
C GLY A 560 -0.74 -16.65 2.35
N PRO A 561 -0.87 -17.85 2.95
CA PRO A 561 0.25 -18.57 3.56
C PRO A 561 1.34 -18.96 2.55
N ILE A 562 2.60 -18.65 2.89
CA ILE A 562 3.81 -19.10 2.16
C ILE A 562 4.52 -20.24 2.88
N ARG A 563 4.62 -21.38 2.19
CA ARG A 563 5.25 -22.61 2.69
C ARG A 563 6.22 -23.19 1.66
N GLU A 564 7.28 -23.81 2.15
CA GLU A 564 8.15 -24.65 1.35
C GLU A 564 7.39 -25.92 0.91
N LYS A 565 7.88 -26.61 -0.13
CA LYS A 565 7.34 -27.91 -0.59
C LYS A 565 7.41 -29.00 0.49
N SER A 566 8.22 -28.80 1.54
CA SER A 566 8.28 -29.65 2.74
C SER A 566 7.19 -29.36 3.78
N GLY A 567 6.30 -28.40 3.53
CA GLY A 567 5.25 -27.94 4.44
C GLY A 567 5.70 -26.93 5.50
N LYS A 568 7.01 -26.65 5.63
CA LYS A 568 7.55 -25.64 6.56
C LYS A 568 7.15 -24.22 6.13
N ALA A 569 6.92 -23.32 7.07
CA ALA A 569 6.68 -21.91 6.78
C ALA A 569 7.93 -21.28 6.11
N ILE A 570 7.71 -20.34 5.20
CA ILE A 570 8.80 -19.52 4.65
C ILE A 570 8.96 -18.28 5.52
N GLU A 571 10.20 -17.98 5.90
CA GLU A 571 10.61 -16.88 6.76
C GLU A 571 11.79 -16.16 6.09
N GLY A 572 12.14 -14.96 6.55
CA GLY A 572 13.21 -14.16 5.94
C GLY A 572 14.56 -14.88 5.84
N ASP A 573 14.91 -15.69 6.85
CA ASP A 573 16.16 -16.45 6.94
C ASP A 573 16.14 -17.78 6.15
N THR A 574 14.98 -18.27 5.70
CA THR A 574 14.86 -19.56 5.01
C THR A 574 15.14 -19.45 3.50
N VAL A 575 14.13 -19.24 2.67
CA VAL A 575 14.28 -19.16 1.19
C VAL A 575 14.90 -17.81 0.76
N PRO A 576 14.42 -16.63 1.24
CA PRO A 576 14.93 -15.34 0.79
C PRO A 576 16.40 -15.13 1.11
N ALA A 577 16.85 -15.42 2.34
CA ALA A 577 18.25 -15.20 2.70
C ALA A 577 19.24 -16.17 2.01
N LYS A 578 18.84 -17.43 1.77
CA LYS A 578 19.65 -18.36 0.96
C LYS A 578 19.72 -17.91 -0.50
N LEU A 579 18.63 -17.38 -1.06
CA LEU A 579 18.60 -16.78 -2.40
C LEU A 579 19.50 -15.54 -2.48
N TRP A 580 19.37 -14.61 -1.54
CA TRP A 580 20.22 -13.40 -1.44
C TRP A 580 21.71 -13.75 -1.33
N SER A 581 22.05 -14.74 -0.50
CA SER A 581 23.43 -15.19 -0.28
C SER A 581 24.03 -15.82 -1.54
N ASP A 582 23.28 -16.73 -2.18
CA ASP A 582 23.69 -17.37 -3.43
C ASP A 582 23.81 -16.37 -4.59
N PHE A 583 22.86 -15.44 -4.71
CA PHE A 583 22.90 -14.36 -5.69
C PHE A 583 24.12 -13.46 -5.48
N THR A 584 24.33 -12.95 -4.27
CA THR A 584 25.41 -11.97 -3.97
C THR A 584 26.79 -12.57 -4.22
N ARG A 585 26.98 -13.86 -3.90
CA ARG A 585 28.22 -14.58 -4.19
C ARG A 585 28.46 -14.74 -5.69
N ASP A 586 27.45 -15.19 -6.45
CA ASP A 586 27.56 -15.41 -7.89
C ASP A 586 27.71 -14.08 -8.67
N ALA A 587 26.97 -13.04 -8.29
CA ALA A 587 26.98 -11.71 -8.91
C ALA A 587 28.32 -10.98 -8.74
N LEU A 588 29.02 -11.20 -7.62
CA LEU A 588 30.33 -10.62 -7.33
C LEU A 588 31.50 -11.60 -7.59
N SER A 589 31.27 -12.68 -8.34
CA SER A 589 32.33 -13.61 -8.72
C SER A 589 33.45 -12.88 -9.47
N GLY A 590 34.71 -13.15 -9.12
CA GLY A 590 35.89 -12.47 -9.66
C GLY A 590 36.09 -11.02 -9.18
N SER A 591 35.14 -10.41 -8.47
CA SER A 591 35.30 -9.05 -7.92
C SER A 591 36.11 -9.07 -6.61
N PRO A 592 37.01 -8.08 -6.37
CA PRO A 592 37.78 -7.98 -5.13
C PRO A 592 36.92 -8.01 -3.87
N VAL A 593 37.43 -8.60 -2.80
CA VAL A 593 36.75 -8.62 -1.50
C VAL A 593 37.09 -7.33 -0.73
N GLN A 594 36.08 -6.50 -0.47
CA GLN A 594 36.22 -5.31 0.38
C GLN A 594 35.73 -5.59 1.81
N ALA A 595 36.39 -4.96 2.79
CA ALA A 595 35.97 -5.00 4.18
C ALA A 595 34.79 -4.03 4.41
N LEU A 596 33.88 -4.40 5.31
CA LEU A 596 32.90 -3.46 5.86
C LEU A 596 33.60 -2.39 6.72
N PRO A 597 33.00 -1.20 6.87
CA PRO A 597 33.50 -0.19 7.81
C PRO A 597 33.51 -0.73 9.25
N LYS A 598 34.48 -0.27 10.04
CA LYS A 598 34.55 -0.59 11.48
C LYS A 598 33.56 0.26 12.27
N ALA A 599 32.96 -0.32 13.30
CA ALA A 599 32.12 0.41 14.24
C ALA A 599 32.89 1.57 14.89
N THR A 600 32.15 2.64 15.14
CA THR A 600 32.57 3.89 15.80
C THR A 600 31.94 4.05 17.18
N HIS A 601 30.81 3.38 17.45
CA HIS A 601 30.08 3.39 18.72
C HIS A 601 29.61 4.80 19.13
N ILE A 602 28.99 5.51 18.19
CA ILE A 602 28.37 6.82 18.47
C ILE A 602 27.04 6.66 19.22
N GLY A 603 26.56 7.77 19.76
CA GLY A 603 25.30 7.81 20.50
C GLY A 603 25.45 7.49 21.99
N ARG A 604 24.46 7.93 22.78
CA ARG A 604 24.36 7.66 24.21
C ARG A 604 24.04 6.21 24.50
N THR A 605 24.60 5.69 25.59
CA THR A 605 24.30 4.34 26.12
C THR A 605 23.50 4.36 27.42
N ASP A 606 23.36 5.53 28.06
CA ASP A 606 22.61 5.77 29.31
C ASP A 606 21.11 6.07 29.07
N VAL A 607 20.63 5.75 27.87
CA VAL A 607 19.24 5.90 27.39
C VAL A 607 18.61 4.52 27.14
N GLY A 608 17.28 4.51 27.00
CA GLY A 608 16.46 3.30 26.91
C GLY A 608 15.77 2.95 28.23
N ASP A 609 14.94 1.90 28.22
CA ASP A 609 14.00 1.53 29.28
C ASP A 609 14.35 0.25 30.07
N ALA A 610 15.46 -0.42 29.74
CA ALA A 610 15.92 -1.61 30.47
C ALA A 610 16.06 -1.35 31.97
N GLY A 611 15.48 -2.25 32.78
CA GLY A 611 15.45 -2.14 34.25
C GLY A 611 14.59 -0.99 34.80
N LYS A 612 14.27 0.04 34.02
CA LYS A 612 13.41 1.16 34.43
C LYS A 612 11.93 0.73 34.55
N THR A 613 11.54 -0.30 33.81
CA THR A 613 10.26 -1.01 33.97
C THR A 613 10.14 -1.76 35.30
N HIS A 614 11.18 -1.77 36.15
CA HIS A 614 11.19 -2.39 37.48
C HIS A 614 11.62 -1.45 38.63
N THR A 615 11.79 -0.14 38.43
CA THR A 615 12.33 0.76 39.48
C THR A 615 11.38 1.86 39.97
N GLY A 616 10.64 1.52 41.02
CA GLY A 616 10.18 2.40 42.10
C GLY A 616 9.77 1.52 43.28
N THR A 617 10.40 1.51 44.46
CA THR A 617 11.27 2.52 45.11
C THR A 617 12.38 1.81 45.90
N LYS A 618 13.52 2.46 46.17
CA LYS A 618 14.68 1.86 46.86
C LYS A 618 14.48 1.69 48.38
N GLY A 619 14.95 0.56 48.94
CA GLY A 619 15.45 0.50 50.33
C GLY A 619 15.39 -0.87 51.01
N GLY A 620 16.54 -1.51 51.25
CA GLY A 620 16.71 -2.56 52.28
C GLY A 620 16.87 -4.01 51.80
N GLU A 621 18.11 -4.50 51.91
CA GLU A 621 18.62 -5.87 52.07
C GLU A 621 17.96 -7.13 51.45
N SER A 622 18.85 -7.96 50.92
CA SER A 622 18.65 -9.25 50.27
C SER A 622 18.05 -10.34 51.18
N SER A 623 16.95 -10.96 50.75
CA SER A 623 16.94 -12.40 50.38
C SER A 623 15.59 -12.87 49.82
N ASP A 624 15.63 -13.72 48.78
CA ASP A 624 14.62 -14.76 48.46
C ASP A 624 13.15 -14.33 48.17
N GLN A 625 12.89 -13.79 46.97
CA GLN A 625 11.51 -13.46 46.51
C GLN A 625 11.22 -13.71 45.01
N SER A 626 11.77 -14.76 44.38
CA SER A 626 11.38 -15.13 42.99
C SER A 626 10.03 -15.86 42.87
N GLN A 627 9.15 -15.78 43.89
CA GLN A 627 7.84 -16.45 43.91
C GLN A 627 6.66 -15.60 44.47
N GLN A 628 6.83 -14.32 44.83
CA GLN A 628 5.77 -13.56 45.53
C GLN A 628 5.19 -12.31 44.85
N ASN A 629 5.75 -11.81 43.74
CA ASN A 629 5.19 -10.63 43.05
C ASN A 629 4.12 -10.98 41.99
N GLN A 630 3.00 -11.58 42.40
CA GLN A 630 1.76 -11.60 41.60
C GLN A 630 0.67 -10.64 42.10
N ASP A 631 0.74 -10.15 43.34
CA ASP A 631 -0.31 -9.34 43.98
C ASP A 631 0.03 -7.83 44.08
N GLY A 632 0.60 -7.28 43.01
CA GLY A 632 0.83 -5.84 42.89
C GLY A 632 -0.49 -5.07 42.68
N LYS A 633 -0.84 -4.19 43.64
CA LYS A 633 -1.96 -3.25 43.50
C LYS A 633 -1.78 -2.39 42.24
N LEU A 634 -2.77 -2.42 41.35
CA LEU A 634 -2.79 -1.59 40.14
C LEU A 634 -2.87 -0.10 40.50
N GLY A 635 -2.28 0.75 39.67
CA GLY A 635 -2.37 2.21 39.82
C GLY A 635 -3.81 2.69 39.59
N PHE A 636 -4.18 3.79 40.25
CA PHE A 636 -5.50 4.40 40.07
C PHE A 636 -5.73 4.79 38.60
N GLY A 637 -6.84 4.33 38.02
CA GLY A 637 -7.15 4.52 36.60
C GLY A 637 -6.42 3.58 35.62
N THR A 638 -5.66 2.58 36.10
CA THR A 638 -5.06 1.56 35.21
C THR A 638 -6.11 0.53 34.77
N PRO A 639 -6.29 0.27 33.45
CA PRO A 639 -7.18 -0.79 32.98
C PRO A 639 -6.83 -2.17 33.56
N VAL A 640 -7.84 -2.80 34.16
CA VAL A 640 -7.79 -4.19 34.60
C VAL A 640 -7.98 -5.08 33.39
N VAL A 641 -7.05 -6.01 33.19
CA VAL A 641 -7.09 -7.02 32.12
C VAL A 641 -7.18 -8.45 32.68
N ARG A 642 -7.53 -8.60 33.97
CA ARG A 642 -7.47 -9.86 34.70
C ARG A 642 -8.66 -10.11 35.64
N THR A 643 -8.97 -11.38 35.91
CA THR A 643 -9.99 -11.81 36.88
C THR A 643 -9.63 -11.45 38.32
N ALA A 644 -10.64 -11.32 39.18
CA ALA A 644 -10.44 -11.17 40.62
C ALA A 644 -9.78 -12.44 41.22
N GLY A 645 -10.38 -13.62 41.01
CA GLY A 645 -9.85 -14.89 41.51
C GLY A 645 -8.58 -15.33 40.78
N THR A 646 -7.70 -16.06 41.48
CA THR A 646 -6.44 -16.60 40.94
C THR A 646 -6.62 -18.01 40.34
N GLY A 647 -5.58 -18.49 39.63
CA GLY A 647 -5.54 -19.80 38.98
C GLY A 647 -6.10 -19.81 37.55
N LYS A 648 -6.48 -21.00 37.06
CA LYS A 648 -7.03 -21.21 35.71
C LYS A 648 -8.46 -20.66 35.59
N ARG A 649 -8.55 -19.33 35.52
CA ARG A 649 -9.80 -18.55 35.45
C ARG A 649 -9.80 -17.61 34.25
N LEU A 650 -10.99 -17.21 33.81
CA LEU A 650 -11.18 -16.16 32.80
C LEU A 650 -12.45 -15.35 33.09
N ALA A 651 -12.52 -14.12 32.60
CA ALA A 651 -13.74 -13.32 32.58
C ALA A 651 -14.20 -13.09 31.14
N LEU A 652 -15.45 -13.47 30.83
CA LEU A 652 -16.10 -13.05 29.59
C LEU A 652 -16.65 -11.63 29.77
N THR A 653 -16.39 -10.78 28.78
CA THR A 653 -16.88 -9.41 28.71
C THR A 653 -17.44 -9.13 27.33
N PHE A 654 -18.61 -8.51 27.27
CA PHE A 654 -19.37 -8.26 26.05
C PHE A 654 -19.49 -6.74 25.82
N ASP A 655 -19.16 -6.30 24.62
CA ASP A 655 -19.21 -4.89 24.21
C ASP A 655 -20.32 -4.62 23.17
N ASP A 656 -20.65 -3.34 23.03
CA ASP A 656 -21.64 -2.75 22.11
C ASP A 656 -23.11 -3.08 22.35
N GLY A 657 -23.44 -3.91 23.35
CA GLY A 657 -24.82 -4.14 23.76
C GLY A 657 -25.45 -3.01 24.58
N PRO A 658 -26.69 -3.19 25.06
CA PRO A 658 -27.59 -4.31 24.72
C PRO A 658 -28.07 -4.26 23.25
N SER A 659 -28.41 -5.40 22.66
CA SER A 659 -28.92 -5.48 21.28
C SER A 659 -29.94 -6.61 21.11
N SER A 660 -30.40 -6.84 19.88
CA SER A 660 -31.21 -8.02 19.51
C SER A 660 -30.54 -9.36 19.80
N TYR A 661 -29.20 -9.42 19.95
CA TYR A 661 -28.43 -10.65 20.21
C TYR A 661 -28.17 -10.90 21.70
N THR A 662 -28.21 -9.87 22.55
CA THR A 662 -28.05 -9.99 24.00
C THR A 662 -28.98 -11.03 24.66
N PRO A 663 -30.26 -11.22 24.25
CA PRO A 663 -31.13 -12.25 24.82
C PRO A 663 -30.58 -13.67 24.66
N GLU A 664 -30.09 -14.03 23.47
CA GLU A 664 -29.57 -15.37 23.17
C GLU A 664 -28.24 -15.62 23.87
N ILE A 665 -27.40 -14.58 23.98
CA ILE A 665 -26.16 -14.61 24.78
C ILE A 665 -26.48 -14.83 26.26
N LEU A 666 -27.48 -14.14 26.82
CA LEU A 666 -27.92 -14.37 28.21
C LEU A 666 -28.44 -15.80 28.41
N ASP A 667 -29.26 -16.31 27.49
CA ASP A 667 -29.75 -17.70 27.55
C ASP A 667 -28.60 -18.72 27.49
N LEU A 668 -27.60 -18.52 26.63
CA LEU A 668 -26.40 -19.35 26.54
C LEU A 668 -25.57 -19.33 27.84
N LEU A 669 -25.38 -18.16 28.44
CA LEU A 669 -24.65 -18.00 29.69
C LEU A 669 -25.42 -18.64 30.86
N ALA A 670 -26.75 -18.49 30.90
CA ALA A 670 -27.63 -19.10 31.89
C ALA A 670 -27.60 -20.63 31.82
N GLN A 671 -27.74 -21.21 30.62
CA GLN A 671 -27.60 -22.65 30.35
C GLN A 671 -26.25 -23.21 30.85
N ASN A 672 -25.19 -22.42 30.73
CA ASN A 672 -23.85 -22.81 31.17
C ASN A 672 -23.52 -22.42 32.61
N GLY A 673 -24.39 -21.73 33.34
CA GLY A 673 -24.13 -21.23 34.70
C GLY A 673 -22.96 -20.25 34.78
N VAL A 674 -22.75 -19.44 33.73
CA VAL A 674 -21.66 -18.46 33.62
C VAL A 674 -22.17 -17.07 33.98
N LYS A 675 -21.32 -16.26 34.63
CA LYS A 675 -21.52 -14.82 34.80
C LYS A 675 -20.44 -14.05 34.05
N ALA A 676 -20.83 -12.89 33.53
CA ALA A 676 -20.07 -12.08 32.60
C ALA A 676 -20.26 -10.59 32.92
N THR A 677 -19.50 -9.73 32.23
CA THR A 677 -19.67 -8.27 32.29
C THR A 677 -20.15 -7.74 30.95
N PHE A 678 -21.13 -6.84 30.93
CA PHE A 678 -21.68 -6.23 29.71
C PHE A 678 -21.35 -4.72 29.72
N CYS A 679 -20.52 -4.28 28.78
CA CYS A 679 -20.13 -2.90 28.56
C CYS A 679 -21.10 -2.25 27.58
N MET A 680 -22.00 -1.43 28.13
CA MET A 680 -23.19 -0.96 27.43
C MET A 680 -23.02 0.43 26.83
N VAL A 681 -23.50 0.60 25.60
CA VAL A 681 -23.57 1.88 24.90
C VAL A 681 -24.86 2.62 25.30
N GLY A 682 -24.75 3.90 25.65
CA GLY A 682 -25.85 4.69 26.23
C GLY A 682 -27.12 4.76 25.35
N GLU A 683 -26.98 4.93 24.04
CA GLU A 683 -28.16 4.95 23.14
C GLU A 683 -28.85 3.59 23.03
N GLU A 684 -28.10 2.49 23.12
CA GLU A 684 -28.69 1.15 23.11
C GLU A 684 -29.32 0.79 24.46
N VAL A 685 -28.84 1.36 25.58
CA VAL A 685 -29.51 1.30 26.90
C VAL A 685 -30.87 1.98 26.88
N GLU A 686 -31.01 3.13 26.21
CA GLU A 686 -32.31 3.78 26.01
C GLU A 686 -33.25 2.94 25.12
N ARG A 687 -32.67 2.19 24.17
CA ARG A 687 -33.42 1.37 23.21
C ARG A 687 -33.89 0.02 23.76
N TYR A 688 -33.11 -0.61 24.66
CA TYR A 688 -33.39 -1.92 25.23
C TYR A 688 -33.31 -1.95 26.78
N PRO A 689 -34.06 -1.06 27.49
CA PRO A 689 -33.96 -0.93 28.95
C PRO A 689 -34.41 -2.18 29.71
N GLU A 690 -35.26 -3.03 29.12
CA GLU A 690 -35.60 -4.35 29.65
C GLU A 690 -34.44 -5.34 29.64
N LEU A 691 -33.55 -5.27 28.65
CA LEU A 691 -32.36 -6.13 28.60
C LEU A 691 -31.34 -5.72 29.66
N VAL A 692 -31.18 -4.42 29.95
CA VAL A 692 -30.37 -3.95 31.09
C VAL A 692 -30.91 -4.50 32.41
N ARG A 693 -32.23 -4.47 32.61
CA ARG A 693 -32.87 -5.10 33.78
C ARG A 693 -32.65 -6.62 33.82
N ARG A 694 -32.71 -7.30 32.67
CA ARG A 694 -32.47 -8.76 32.53
C ARG A 694 -31.04 -9.13 32.92
N VAL A 695 -30.03 -8.41 32.40
CA VAL A 695 -28.61 -8.58 32.74
C VAL A 695 -28.39 -8.53 34.27
N ILE A 696 -29.00 -7.55 34.95
CA ILE A 696 -28.93 -7.42 36.42
C ILE A 696 -29.68 -8.55 37.14
N ALA A 697 -30.90 -8.86 36.71
CA ALA A 697 -31.75 -9.88 37.34
C ALA A 697 -31.11 -11.28 37.28
N GLU A 698 -30.40 -11.58 36.19
CA GLU A 698 -29.62 -12.81 36.04
C GLU A 698 -28.26 -12.75 36.75
N GLY A 699 -27.89 -11.64 37.39
CA GLY A 699 -26.68 -11.51 38.22
C GLY A 699 -25.39 -11.28 37.43
N HIS A 700 -25.48 -10.76 36.20
CA HIS A 700 -24.32 -10.31 35.42
C HIS A 700 -23.89 -8.91 35.88
N THR A 701 -22.69 -8.49 35.48
CA THR A 701 -22.11 -7.21 35.91
C THR A 701 -22.24 -6.15 34.82
N LEU A 702 -22.59 -4.92 35.19
CA LEU A 702 -22.63 -3.79 34.26
C LEU A 702 -21.26 -3.14 34.07
N CYS A 703 -21.07 -2.56 32.89
CA CYS A 703 -19.94 -1.74 32.50
C CYS A 703 -20.47 -0.60 31.60
N ASN A 704 -19.88 0.59 31.71
CA ASN A 704 -20.18 1.74 30.86
C ASN A 704 -19.29 1.70 29.60
N HIS A 705 -19.86 1.91 28.41
CA HIS A 705 -19.15 1.90 27.13
C HIS A 705 -19.39 3.15 26.27
N SER A 706 -19.40 4.34 26.90
CA SER A 706 -19.72 5.64 26.30
C SER A 706 -21.18 5.83 25.87
N TRP A 707 -21.54 7.04 25.45
CA TRP A 707 -22.89 7.34 24.97
C TRP A 707 -23.20 6.72 23.61
N LYS A 708 -22.31 6.99 22.65
CA LYS A 708 -22.52 6.78 21.21
C LYS A 708 -21.52 5.81 20.56
N HIS A 709 -20.71 5.13 21.36
CA HIS A 709 -19.49 4.44 20.93
C HIS A 709 -18.45 5.43 20.34
N ASP A 710 -18.32 6.62 20.95
CA ASP A 710 -17.38 7.67 20.54
C ASP A 710 -15.95 7.41 21.05
N ASP A 711 -14.92 7.91 20.34
CA ASP A 711 -13.52 7.82 20.80
C ASP A 711 -13.23 8.83 21.93
N LEU A 712 -13.62 8.45 23.15
CA LEU A 712 -13.34 9.19 24.40
C LEU A 712 -11.84 9.39 24.68
N GLY A 713 -10.95 8.70 23.95
CA GLY A 713 -9.52 8.87 24.06
C GLY A 713 -8.96 10.08 23.30
N GLN A 714 -9.73 10.64 22.34
CA GLN A 714 -9.41 11.92 21.69
C GLN A 714 -10.12 13.13 22.34
N MET A 715 -11.09 12.89 23.23
CA MET A 715 -11.85 13.94 23.91
C MET A 715 -11.06 14.67 24.99
N SER A 716 -11.52 15.86 25.40
CA SER A 716 -11.02 16.48 26.62
C SER A 716 -11.48 15.70 27.86
N ALA A 717 -10.81 15.91 29.00
CA ALA A 717 -11.22 15.28 30.25
C ALA A 717 -12.63 15.70 30.71
N ALA A 718 -13.11 16.89 30.31
CA ALA A 718 -14.46 17.33 30.63
C ALA A 718 -15.50 16.60 29.75
N ASP A 719 -15.26 16.52 28.45
CA ASP A 719 -16.19 15.88 27.50
C ASP A 719 -16.28 14.37 27.75
N ALA A 720 -15.12 13.71 27.94
CA ALA A 720 -15.06 12.29 28.26
C ALA A 720 -15.73 11.96 29.60
N ARG A 721 -15.70 12.87 30.57
CA ARG A 721 -16.43 12.71 31.84
C ARG A 721 -17.94 12.83 31.62
N ALA A 722 -18.37 13.88 30.91
CA ALA A 722 -19.78 14.14 30.65
C ALA A 722 -20.44 13.00 29.84
N ASP A 723 -19.72 12.40 28.90
CA ASP A 723 -20.17 11.22 28.16
C ASP A 723 -20.41 10.01 29.08
N ILE A 724 -19.44 9.67 29.94
CA ILE A 724 -19.56 8.58 30.92
C ILE A 724 -20.75 8.84 31.86
N GLU A 725 -20.86 10.05 32.42
CA GLU A 725 -21.97 10.46 33.29
C GLU A 725 -23.34 10.38 32.58
N ARG A 726 -23.39 10.59 31.25
CA ARG A 726 -24.62 10.48 30.45
C ARG A 726 -25.06 9.02 30.27
N THR A 727 -24.13 8.11 29.97
CA THR A 727 -24.45 6.67 29.88
C THR A 727 -24.86 6.08 31.22
N ASP A 728 -24.20 6.50 32.30
CA ASP A 728 -24.64 6.18 33.66
C ASP A 728 -26.08 6.65 33.94
N ALA A 729 -26.44 7.88 33.52
CA ALA A 729 -27.80 8.38 33.68
C ALA A 729 -28.83 7.48 32.97
N ALA A 730 -28.58 7.08 31.71
CA ALA A 730 -29.46 6.15 31.00
C ALA A 730 -29.55 4.78 31.68
N ILE A 731 -28.44 4.22 32.16
CA ILE A 731 -28.43 2.96 32.95
C ILE A 731 -29.24 3.13 34.24
N SER A 732 -29.14 4.26 34.92
CA SER A 732 -29.90 4.54 36.14
C SER A 732 -31.41 4.71 35.88
N VAL A 733 -31.81 5.22 34.72
CA VAL A 733 -33.22 5.27 34.28
C VAL A 733 -33.73 3.86 33.93
N ALA A 734 -32.95 3.06 33.19
CA ALA A 734 -33.31 1.69 32.84
C ALA A 734 -33.42 0.78 34.09
N ALA A 735 -32.51 0.94 35.05
CA ALA A 735 -32.44 0.16 36.28
C ALA A 735 -32.07 1.05 37.51
N PRO A 736 -33.06 1.66 38.17
CA PRO A 736 -32.83 2.51 39.34
C PRO A 736 -32.09 1.79 40.47
N GLY A 737 -31.02 2.40 40.97
CA GLY A 737 -30.15 1.83 42.01
C GLY A 737 -29.13 0.79 41.49
N ALA A 738 -29.01 0.60 40.18
CA ALA A 738 -27.93 -0.20 39.60
C ALA A 738 -26.54 0.32 40.01
N THR A 739 -25.56 -0.58 40.08
CA THR A 739 -24.16 -0.24 40.30
C THR A 739 -23.39 -0.59 39.03
N VAL A 740 -22.63 0.35 38.47
CA VAL A 740 -21.80 0.16 37.27
C VAL A 740 -20.33 0.13 37.68
N PRO A 741 -19.77 -1.05 38.05
CA PRO A 741 -18.43 -1.12 38.61
C PRO A 741 -17.29 -1.00 37.59
N PHE A 742 -17.58 -0.98 36.29
CA PHE A 742 -16.58 -0.97 35.23
C PHE A 742 -16.86 0.10 34.17
N PHE A 743 -15.80 0.60 33.55
CA PHE A 743 -15.88 1.47 32.37
C PHE A 743 -14.87 0.95 31.34
N ARG A 744 -15.31 0.81 30.09
CA ARG A 744 -14.45 0.51 28.95
C ARG A 744 -14.55 1.65 27.95
N ALA A 745 -13.44 2.28 27.62
CA ALA A 745 -13.43 3.24 26.53
C ALA A 745 -13.57 2.50 25.18
N PRO A 746 -14.45 2.94 24.27
CA PRO A 746 -14.52 2.44 22.90
C PRO A 746 -13.16 2.33 22.23
N TYR A 747 -12.98 1.31 21.40
CA TYR A 747 -11.73 1.01 20.69
C TYR A 747 -10.49 0.79 21.59
N GLY A 748 -10.65 0.68 22.91
CA GLY A 748 -9.51 0.68 23.86
C GLY A 748 -8.78 2.03 23.90
N SER A 749 -9.43 3.12 23.49
CA SER A 749 -8.84 4.45 23.38
C SER A 749 -9.04 5.25 24.67
N TRP A 750 -8.07 5.15 25.58
CA TRP A 750 -8.24 5.56 26.99
C TRP A 750 -7.98 7.04 27.32
N GLY A 751 -7.26 7.80 26.48
CA GLY A 751 -6.93 9.22 26.66
C GLY A 751 -6.77 9.67 28.12
N THR A 752 -7.70 10.51 28.59
CA THR A 752 -7.94 10.78 30.02
C THR A 752 -9.15 10.04 30.59
N SER A 753 -10.00 9.44 29.76
CA SER A 753 -11.28 8.82 30.14
C SER A 753 -11.12 7.69 31.15
N ASN A 754 -10.02 6.94 31.13
CA ASN A 754 -9.71 5.93 32.16
C ASN A 754 -9.60 6.52 33.58
N LYS A 755 -9.06 7.73 33.72
CA LYS A 755 -8.94 8.42 35.01
C LYS A 755 -10.23 9.11 35.40
N GLU A 756 -10.99 9.63 34.45
CA GLU A 756 -12.29 10.22 34.73
C GLU A 756 -13.31 9.15 35.16
N GLY A 757 -13.41 8.03 34.43
CA GLY A 757 -14.22 6.89 34.85
C GLY A 757 -13.82 6.34 36.24
N ALA A 758 -12.52 6.29 36.54
CA ALA A 758 -12.04 5.91 37.88
C ALA A 758 -12.42 6.91 38.98
N LYS A 759 -12.55 8.22 38.68
CA LYS A 759 -13.07 9.22 39.63
C LYS A 759 -14.57 9.10 39.85
N LEU A 760 -15.31 8.59 38.85
CA LEU A 760 -16.76 8.34 38.91
C LEU A 760 -17.13 7.04 39.64
N GLY A 761 -16.15 6.19 39.94
CA GLY A 761 -16.35 4.93 40.67
C GLY A 761 -16.22 3.66 39.81
N HIS A 762 -15.91 3.81 38.52
CA HIS A 762 -15.73 2.70 37.60
C HIS A 762 -14.28 2.22 37.57
N THR A 763 -14.06 0.93 37.74
CA THR A 763 -12.77 0.31 37.43
C THR A 763 -12.58 0.31 35.90
N PRO A 764 -11.51 0.90 35.35
CA PRO A 764 -11.29 0.82 33.90
C PRO A 764 -11.02 -0.64 33.50
N LEU A 765 -11.68 -1.12 32.45
CA LEU A 765 -11.73 -2.53 32.08
C LEU A 765 -11.17 -2.78 30.67
N GLY A 766 -9.93 -3.29 30.62
CA GLY A 766 -9.30 -3.74 29.38
C GLY A 766 -9.40 -5.27 29.19
N TRP A 767 -8.66 -5.80 28.23
CA TRP A 767 -8.62 -7.22 27.89
C TRP A 767 -7.19 -7.66 27.51
N VAL A 768 -6.97 -8.99 27.45
CA VAL A 768 -5.73 -9.62 26.93
C VAL A 768 -6.01 -10.71 25.90
N VAL A 769 -7.27 -11.07 25.71
CA VAL A 769 -7.74 -12.00 24.69
C VAL A 769 -8.75 -11.27 23.83
N ASP A 770 -8.48 -11.25 22.54
CA ASP A 770 -9.29 -10.55 21.55
C ASP A 770 -9.46 -11.43 20.29
N PRO A 771 -10.66 -11.96 20.00
CA PRO A 771 -10.87 -12.80 18.83
C PRO A 771 -11.04 -12.02 17.52
N ASP A 772 -11.05 -10.69 17.53
CA ASP A 772 -11.53 -9.87 16.41
C ASP A 772 -12.91 -10.35 15.88
N ASP A 773 -13.85 -10.70 16.77
CA ASP A 773 -15.14 -11.31 16.38
C ASP A 773 -16.03 -10.37 15.55
N TRP A 774 -15.90 -9.06 15.74
CA TRP A 774 -16.52 -8.03 14.90
C TRP A 774 -16.08 -8.07 13.42
N LEU A 775 -14.99 -8.76 13.07
CA LEU A 775 -14.57 -8.98 11.67
C LEU A 775 -15.32 -10.14 10.98
N LEU A 776 -16.22 -10.83 11.69
CA LEU A 776 -17.00 -11.96 11.20
C LEU A 776 -16.13 -13.09 10.58
N PRO A 777 -15.05 -13.57 11.27
CA PRO A 777 -14.05 -14.47 10.68
C PRO A 777 -14.46 -15.96 10.64
N GLY A 778 -15.67 -16.31 11.08
CA GLY A 778 -16.18 -17.66 11.28
C GLY A 778 -16.10 -18.12 12.74
N ALA A 779 -17.14 -18.82 13.22
CA ALA A 779 -17.27 -19.23 14.62
C ALA A 779 -16.10 -20.09 15.14
N ASP A 780 -15.61 -21.03 14.33
CA ASP A 780 -14.45 -21.86 14.70
C ASP A 780 -13.17 -21.02 14.83
N VAL A 781 -13.02 -19.98 14.01
CA VAL A 781 -11.87 -19.05 14.07
C VAL A 781 -11.96 -18.16 15.30
N ILE A 782 -13.15 -17.71 15.70
CA ILE A 782 -13.38 -16.98 16.96
C ILE A 782 -12.99 -17.88 18.14
N ALA A 783 -13.47 -19.13 18.18
CA ALA A 783 -13.18 -20.08 19.25
C ALA A 783 -11.67 -20.38 19.35
N ASP A 784 -11.01 -20.72 18.23
CA ASP A 784 -9.56 -20.96 18.17
C ASP A 784 -8.76 -19.73 18.62
N ARG A 785 -9.18 -18.51 18.25
CA ARG A 785 -8.51 -17.28 18.68
C ARG A 785 -8.65 -17.03 20.18
N ILE A 786 -9.81 -17.30 20.78
CA ILE A 786 -9.97 -17.21 22.24
C ILE A 786 -9.04 -18.23 22.89
N GLU A 787 -9.10 -19.51 22.50
CA GLU A 787 -8.28 -20.58 23.11
C GLU A 787 -6.78 -20.37 22.98
N THR A 788 -6.30 -19.96 21.81
CA THR A 788 -4.86 -19.77 21.55
C THR A 788 -4.27 -18.54 22.26
N GLN A 789 -5.10 -17.57 22.63
CA GLN A 789 -4.69 -16.40 23.41
C GLN A 789 -4.92 -16.59 24.93
N LEU A 790 -5.74 -17.58 25.32
CA LEU A 790 -6.23 -17.70 26.68
C LEU A 790 -5.11 -17.97 27.69
N THR A 791 -4.97 -17.07 28.66
CA THR A 791 -4.01 -17.18 29.76
C THR A 791 -4.73 -17.23 31.12
N PRO A 792 -4.14 -17.83 32.17
CA PRO A 792 -4.74 -17.81 33.50
C PRO A 792 -5.03 -16.39 33.97
N ARG A 793 -6.26 -16.17 34.44
CA ARG A 793 -6.86 -14.88 34.81
C ARG A 793 -7.25 -13.97 33.64
N ALA A 794 -7.19 -14.37 32.37
CA ALA A 794 -7.48 -13.46 31.25
C ALA A 794 -8.89 -12.82 31.31
N VAL A 795 -8.97 -11.52 30.99
CA VAL A 795 -10.21 -10.90 30.51
C VAL A 795 -10.30 -11.07 28.99
N VAL A 796 -11.41 -11.65 28.55
CA VAL A 796 -11.79 -11.93 27.16
C VAL A 796 -12.81 -10.90 26.70
N LEU A 797 -12.51 -10.18 25.64
CA LEU A 797 -13.44 -9.30 24.94
C LEU A 797 -14.12 -10.08 23.81
N VAL A 798 -15.43 -9.91 23.68
CA VAL A 798 -16.32 -10.34 22.59
C VAL A 798 -17.44 -9.29 22.49
N HIS A 799 -18.29 -9.34 21.46
CA HIS A 799 -19.36 -8.36 21.27
C HIS A 799 -20.76 -8.97 21.43
N ASP A 800 -21.68 -8.25 22.06
CA ASP A 800 -23.12 -8.54 22.05
C ASP A 800 -23.97 -7.50 21.30
N GLY A 801 -23.35 -6.42 20.78
CA GLY A 801 -23.99 -5.47 19.86
C GLY A 801 -23.04 -5.00 18.75
N GLY A 802 -23.35 -3.87 18.10
CA GLY A 802 -22.48 -3.24 17.09
C GLY A 802 -22.40 -3.95 15.72
N GLY A 803 -23.26 -4.94 15.45
CA GLY A 803 -23.29 -5.68 14.18
C GLY A 803 -23.94 -7.06 14.30
N GLU A 804 -23.70 -7.92 13.29
CA GLU A 804 -24.07 -9.35 13.29
C GLU A 804 -23.27 -10.13 14.34
N ARG A 805 -23.93 -10.98 15.15
CA ARG A 805 -23.28 -11.72 16.26
C ARG A 805 -23.64 -13.21 16.33
N GLU A 806 -24.27 -13.78 15.30
CA GLU A 806 -24.51 -15.23 15.20
C GLU A 806 -23.20 -16.02 15.33
N GLN A 807 -22.12 -15.55 14.69
CA GLN A 807 -20.82 -16.23 14.75
C GLN A 807 -20.20 -16.22 16.16
N THR A 808 -20.38 -15.12 16.91
CA THR A 808 -19.94 -15.01 18.30
C THR A 808 -20.74 -15.96 19.20
N ILE A 809 -22.05 -16.05 19.00
CA ILE A 809 -22.93 -16.97 19.72
C ILE A 809 -22.56 -18.43 19.44
N GLU A 810 -22.37 -18.81 18.17
CA GLU A 810 -21.98 -20.17 17.78
C GLU A 810 -20.60 -20.54 18.36
N ALA A 811 -19.63 -19.63 18.31
CA ALA A 811 -18.30 -19.81 18.88
C ALA A 811 -18.37 -20.06 20.39
N LEU A 812 -19.10 -19.22 21.14
CA LEU A 812 -19.27 -19.36 22.58
C LEU A 812 -20.06 -20.63 22.96
N THR A 813 -21.03 -21.03 22.14
CA THR A 813 -21.80 -22.27 22.30
C THR A 813 -20.91 -23.51 22.26
N LYS A 814 -19.95 -23.56 21.32
CA LYS A 814 -18.93 -24.61 21.24
C LYS A 814 -17.90 -24.50 22.37
N LEU A 815 -17.46 -23.28 22.67
CA LEU A 815 -16.28 -23.02 23.49
C LEU A 815 -16.53 -23.11 25.01
N ILE A 816 -17.64 -22.56 25.51
CA ILE A 816 -17.89 -22.51 26.97
C ILE A 816 -17.91 -23.93 27.59
N PRO A 817 -18.61 -24.93 27.03
CA PRO A 817 -18.57 -26.30 27.54
C PRO A 817 -17.15 -26.91 27.50
N LYS A 818 -16.41 -26.68 26.41
CA LYS A 818 -15.03 -27.16 26.23
C LYS A 818 -14.09 -26.59 27.29
N LEU A 819 -14.09 -25.28 27.50
CA LEU A 819 -13.25 -24.63 28.52
C LEU A 819 -13.58 -25.12 29.94
N LYS A 820 -14.87 -25.38 30.25
CA LYS A 820 -15.27 -25.98 31.53
C LYS A 820 -14.74 -27.41 31.69
N ALA A 821 -14.78 -28.22 30.63
CA ALA A 821 -14.22 -29.58 30.63
C ALA A 821 -12.69 -29.57 30.83
N ASP A 822 -12.01 -28.58 30.23
CA ASP A 822 -10.57 -28.33 30.43
C ASP A 822 -10.23 -27.75 31.82
N GLY A 823 -11.22 -27.54 32.69
CA GLY A 823 -11.03 -27.07 34.06
C GLY A 823 -10.84 -25.56 34.21
N TRP A 824 -11.20 -24.75 33.21
CA TRP A 824 -11.34 -23.30 33.37
C TRP A 824 -12.54 -22.96 34.25
N LYS A 825 -12.40 -21.94 35.10
CA LYS A 825 -13.51 -21.34 35.83
C LYS A 825 -13.80 -19.94 35.29
N PHE A 826 -15.06 -19.68 35.00
CA PHE A 826 -15.53 -18.34 34.64
C PHE A 826 -15.67 -17.51 35.92
N ASP A 827 -15.16 -16.29 35.89
CA ASP A 827 -15.05 -15.36 37.02
C ASP A 827 -15.30 -13.93 36.51
N LEU A 828 -15.33 -12.95 37.41
CA LEU A 828 -15.46 -11.54 37.05
C LEU A 828 -14.09 -10.83 37.01
N PRO A 829 -13.96 -9.72 36.27
CA PRO A 829 -12.75 -8.90 36.30
C PRO A 829 -12.46 -8.39 37.71
N GLU A 830 -11.18 -8.13 38.01
CA GLU A 830 -10.75 -7.53 39.28
C GLU A 830 -11.29 -6.09 39.41
N LYS A 831 -11.81 -5.72 40.59
CA LYS A 831 -12.24 -4.34 40.86
C LYS A 831 -11.13 -3.60 41.60
N THR A 832 -10.70 -2.46 41.08
CA THR A 832 -9.64 -1.61 41.66
C THR A 832 -10.15 -0.28 42.17
N VAL A 833 -11.39 0.08 41.81
CA VAL A 833 -12.13 1.27 42.27
C VAL A 833 -13.35 0.82 43.04
N ALA A 834 -13.70 1.54 44.12
CA ALA A 834 -14.93 1.32 44.86
C ALA A 834 -16.11 1.89 44.08
N SER A 835 -17.01 1.02 43.62
CA SER A 835 -18.22 1.38 42.88
C SER A 835 -19.39 1.61 43.82
N HIS A 836 -20.17 2.66 43.58
CA HIS A 836 -21.39 2.99 44.33
C HIS A 836 -22.63 2.83 43.44
N PRO A 837 -23.84 2.64 44.02
CA PRO A 837 -25.08 2.74 43.26
C PRO A 837 -25.19 4.09 42.56
N LEU A 838 -25.67 4.09 41.32
CA LEU A 838 -25.85 5.31 40.55
C LEU A 838 -26.91 6.23 41.21
N PRO A 839 -26.75 7.56 41.16
CA PRO A 839 -27.73 8.49 41.71
C PRO A 839 -29.08 8.33 41.01
N GLN A 840 -30.16 8.13 41.78
CA GLN A 840 -31.50 8.20 41.21
C GLN A 840 -31.75 9.63 40.69
N GLN A 841 -32.03 9.78 39.40
CA GLN A 841 -32.61 11.02 38.89
C GLN A 841 -33.99 11.23 39.49
N SER A 842 -34.20 12.40 40.09
CA SER A 842 -35.49 12.83 40.62
C SER A 842 -36.48 13.10 39.49
N THR A 843 -37.54 12.30 39.40
CA THR A 843 -38.59 12.44 38.38
C THR A 843 -39.63 13.52 38.76
N GLU A 844 -39.18 14.73 39.09
CA GLU A 844 -40.05 15.91 39.20
C GLU A 844 -39.64 16.95 38.15
N PRO A 845 -40.59 17.48 37.35
CA PRO A 845 -40.30 18.56 36.42
C PRO A 845 -40.19 19.89 37.17
N GLU A 846 -38.99 20.48 37.18
CA GLU A 846 -38.80 21.82 37.75
C GLU A 846 -39.58 22.86 36.93
N SER A 847 -40.64 23.40 37.53
CA SER A 847 -41.39 24.53 36.98
C SER A 847 -40.82 25.83 37.56
N PRO A 848 -40.44 26.83 36.74
CA PRO A 848 -39.75 28.02 37.23
C PRO A 848 -40.73 28.96 37.95
N ALA A 849 -40.54 29.12 39.27
CA ALA A 849 -41.24 30.15 40.05
C ALA A 849 -40.50 31.50 39.97
N PRO A 850 -41.22 32.64 39.93
CA PRO A 850 -40.63 33.96 39.69
C PRO A 850 -39.96 34.53 40.95
N SER A 851 -38.92 35.35 40.76
CA SER A 851 -38.34 36.17 41.83
C SER A 851 -38.89 37.59 41.79
N GLU A 852 -39.59 38.00 42.86
CA GLU A 852 -39.93 39.40 43.09
C GLU A 852 -38.79 40.17 43.77
N SER A 853 -38.84 41.50 43.63
CA SER A 853 -37.74 42.43 43.89
C SER A 853 -37.44 42.74 45.37
N SER A 854 -36.22 43.21 45.63
CA SER A 854 -36.04 44.37 46.53
C SER A 854 -35.04 45.38 45.95
N SER A 855 -35.37 46.66 46.12
CA SER A 855 -34.62 47.86 45.71
C SER A 855 -33.43 48.15 46.66
N ALA A 856 -32.50 49.10 46.46
CA ALA A 856 -32.56 50.42 45.80
C ALA A 856 -31.12 50.93 45.40
N PRO A 857 -30.88 52.18 44.92
CA PRO A 857 -29.91 52.50 43.84
C PRO A 857 -28.75 53.43 44.32
N PRO A 858 -28.04 54.30 43.53
CA PRO A 858 -28.05 54.67 42.09
C PRO A 858 -26.62 54.66 41.44
N GLN A 859 -26.22 55.28 40.30
CA GLN A 859 -26.73 56.39 39.45
C GLN A 859 -26.38 56.28 37.94
N SER A 860 -27.36 56.64 37.09
CA SER A 860 -27.34 57.47 35.85
C SER A 860 -26.15 57.50 34.86
N GLY A 861 -26.49 57.41 33.57
CA GLY A 861 -25.66 57.84 32.43
C GLY A 861 -26.32 57.49 31.09
N ASP A 862 -27.04 58.43 30.49
CA ASP A 862 -27.80 58.28 29.24
C ASP A 862 -26.90 58.28 27.98
N ASP A 863 -27.32 57.61 26.90
CA ASP A 863 -27.72 58.26 25.62
C ASP A 863 -28.04 57.26 24.47
N ASP A 864 -28.79 57.75 23.48
CA ASP A 864 -29.62 57.05 22.47
C ASP A 864 -28.91 56.92 21.07
N PRO A 865 -29.56 56.65 19.90
CA PRO A 865 -29.59 55.33 19.26
C PRO A 865 -29.08 55.30 17.79
N GLY A 866 -29.28 54.16 17.10
CA GLY A 866 -29.20 54.07 15.63
C GLY A 866 -29.92 52.86 15.03
N SER A 867 -31.04 53.12 14.34
CA SER A 867 -31.73 52.37 13.25
C SER A 867 -31.06 51.11 12.65
N GLY A 868 -31.77 50.08 12.19
CA GLY A 868 -33.20 49.98 11.81
C GLY A 868 -33.37 49.33 10.43
N ASP A 869 -34.56 48.80 10.16
CA ASP A 869 -35.11 48.31 8.88
C ASP A 869 -34.93 46.81 8.47
N ASP A 870 -36.11 46.20 8.30
CA ASP A 870 -36.54 44.87 7.78
C ASP A 870 -37.26 45.16 6.42
N PRO A 871 -38.10 44.32 5.75
CA PRO A 871 -38.27 42.86 5.67
C PRO A 871 -38.27 42.30 4.22
N GLY A 872 -38.54 40.98 4.07
CA GLY A 872 -39.22 40.38 2.91
C GLY A 872 -38.57 39.08 2.38
N ASP A 873 -39.31 38.02 2.02
CA ASP A 873 -40.76 37.80 2.03
C ASP A 873 -41.09 36.28 2.10
N SER A 874 -42.36 35.91 2.33
CA SER A 874 -42.81 34.52 2.55
C SER A 874 -43.07 33.70 1.27
N ASP A 875 -43.16 32.37 1.39
CA ASP A 875 -44.44 31.63 1.22
C ASP A 875 -44.31 30.11 1.47
N ASP A 876 -45.44 29.49 1.81
CA ASP A 876 -45.60 28.18 2.48
C ASP A 876 -46.16 27.08 1.50
N PRO A 877 -46.88 25.99 1.86
CA PRO A 877 -46.44 24.62 1.53
C PRO A 877 -47.51 23.79 0.78
N GLY A 878 -47.35 22.45 0.72
CA GLY A 878 -48.53 21.56 0.68
C GLY A 878 -48.37 20.15 0.07
N ASN A 879 -48.80 19.14 0.86
CA ASN A 879 -49.25 17.77 0.51
C ASN A 879 -48.26 16.80 -0.19
N GLY A 880 -48.20 15.50 0.13
CA GLY A 880 -48.94 14.69 1.12
C GLY A 880 -50.10 13.88 0.53
N ASP A 881 -49.91 12.56 0.33
CA ASP A 881 -50.80 11.45 0.76
C ASP A 881 -50.40 10.07 0.17
N ASP A 882 -50.77 9.00 0.89
CA ASP A 882 -50.47 7.54 0.74
C ASP A 882 -51.72 6.81 0.14
N PRO A 883 -51.97 5.46 0.17
CA PRO A 883 -51.12 4.25 0.34
C PRO A 883 -51.39 3.07 -0.65
N SER A 884 -50.63 1.98 -0.43
CA SER A 884 -50.97 0.52 -0.49
C SER A 884 -51.48 -0.20 -1.76
N ASP A 885 -50.72 -1.23 -2.18
CA ASP A 885 -51.08 -2.67 -2.32
C ASP A 885 -50.01 -3.36 -3.22
N GLY A 886 -49.55 -4.61 -3.04
CA GLY A 886 -49.93 -5.66 -2.11
C GLY A 886 -50.08 -7.00 -2.84
N ASP A 887 -49.00 -7.78 -3.05
CA ASP A 887 -49.10 -9.22 -3.34
C ASP A 887 -47.76 -10.00 -3.28
N THR A 888 -47.83 -11.19 -2.66
CA THR A 888 -46.87 -12.32 -2.75
C THR A 888 -47.69 -13.60 -2.54
N PRO A 889 -47.32 -14.76 -3.13
CA PRO A 889 -46.61 -15.73 -2.28
C PRO A 889 -45.64 -16.72 -2.98
N SER A 890 -44.62 -17.12 -2.21
CA SER A 890 -43.95 -18.45 -2.10
C SER A 890 -43.83 -19.44 -3.28
N GLU A 891 -42.61 -19.96 -3.49
CA GLU A 891 -42.33 -21.41 -3.39
C GLU A 891 -40.81 -21.72 -3.22
N GLU A 892 -40.50 -22.77 -2.45
CA GLU A 892 -39.17 -23.33 -2.11
C GLU A 892 -39.40 -24.84 -1.81
N PRO A 893 -38.38 -25.73 -1.67
CA PRO A 893 -37.01 -25.77 -2.19
C PRO A 893 -36.71 -27.11 -2.93
N GLY A 894 -35.45 -27.38 -3.31
CA GLY A 894 -35.03 -28.71 -3.79
C GLY A 894 -33.52 -28.94 -3.83
N SER A 895 -33.03 -29.93 -3.07
CA SER A 895 -31.65 -30.40 -3.07
C SER A 895 -31.36 -31.40 -4.21
N ASP A 896 -30.08 -31.60 -4.56
CA ASP A 896 -29.42 -32.92 -4.44
C ASP A 896 -27.99 -32.95 -5.04
N ALA A 897 -27.17 -33.83 -4.46
CA ALA A 897 -25.87 -34.33 -4.93
C ALA A 897 -25.62 -35.69 -4.26
N PRO A 898 -24.60 -36.50 -4.64
CA PRO A 898 -23.82 -36.55 -5.88
C PRO A 898 -23.99 -37.91 -6.61
N ASP A 899 -23.31 -38.11 -7.75
CA ASP A 899 -23.23 -39.43 -8.42
C ASP A 899 -21.83 -40.08 -8.23
N GLN A 900 -21.81 -41.39 -8.02
CA GLN A 900 -20.61 -42.25 -8.00
C GLN A 900 -20.83 -43.47 -8.90
N GLY A 901 -19.96 -43.66 -9.89
CA GLY A 901 -19.94 -44.82 -10.78
C GLY A 901 -18.51 -45.30 -11.06
N ASP A 902 -18.13 -46.40 -10.42
CA ASP A 902 -16.80 -47.03 -10.39
C ASP A 902 -16.32 -47.58 -11.76
N GLY A 903 -15.00 -47.82 -11.95
CA GLY A 903 -14.50 -48.35 -13.23
C GLY A 903 -12.99 -48.37 -13.54
N THR A 904 -12.12 -48.75 -12.60
CA THR A 904 -10.74 -49.26 -12.94
C THR A 904 -10.79 -50.69 -13.53
N PRO A 905 -9.79 -51.24 -14.27
CA PRO A 905 -8.35 -51.06 -14.00
C PRO A 905 -7.30 -51.21 -15.17
N GLU A 906 -6.03 -51.18 -14.74
CA GLU A 906 -4.82 -51.83 -15.32
C GLU A 906 -3.92 -51.15 -16.41
N THR A 907 -2.76 -50.70 -15.91
CA THR A 907 -1.39 -50.93 -16.45
C THR A 907 -0.87 -50.18 -17.70
N GLY A 908 0.41 -49.77 -17.63
CA GLY A 908 1.23 -49.48 -18.83
C GLY A 908 2.12 -48.23 -18.76
N SER A 909 3.31 -48.33 -18.16
CA SER A 909 4.43 -47.42 -18.53
C SER A 909 4.93 -47.75 -19.94
N PRO A 910 5.45 -46.78 -20.72
CA PRO A 910 6.91 -46.65 -20.73
C PRO A 910 7.47 -45.23 -20.91
N ALA A 911 8.74 -45.08 -20.55
CA ALA A 911 9.66 -44.05 -21.02
C ALA A 911 10.91 -44.76 -21.62
N PRO A 912 11.90 -44.05 -22.18
CA PRO A 912 11.84 -42.93 -23.12
C PRO A 912 12.57 -43.25 -24.44
N ALA A 913 12.36 -42.47 -25.50
CA ALA A 913 13.14 -42.57 -26.74
C ALA A 913 14.19 -41.45 -26.82
N THR A 914 15.47 -41.83 -26.87
CA THR A 914 16.59 -40.95 -27.17
C THR A 914 16.93 -41.03 -28.66
N THR A 915 17.17 -39.90 -29.33
CA THR A 915 17.83 -39.88 -30.64
C THR A 915 18.72 -38.66 -30.79
N THR A 916 20.03 -38.90 -30.81
CA THR A 916 21.09 -37.98 -31.23
C THR A 916 21.10 -37.85 -32.76
N GLY A 917 21.37 -36.66 -33.29
CA GLY A 917 21.51 -36.49 -34.75
C GLY A 917 21.92 -35.09 -35.23
N ALA A 918 23.20 -34.75 -35.13
CA ALA A 918 23.87 -33.82 -36.05
C ALA A 918 24.62 -34.68 -37.10
N PRO A 919 24.88 -34.23 -38.35
CA PRO A 919 25.85 -33.14 -38.58
C PRO A 919 25.66 -32.27 -39.86
N ALA A 920 26.58 -31.29 -40.01
CA ALA A 920 26.95 -30.56 -41.23
C ALA A 920 25.90 -29.58 -41.85
N GLY A 921 26.30 -28.46 -42.47
CA GLY A 921 27.65 -27.91 -42.58
C GLY A 921 27.90 -27.15 -43.89
N ARG A 922 27.49 -25.87 -43.95
CA ARG A 922 28.10 -24.78 -44.74
C ARG A 922 27.52 -23.44 -44.34
#